data_AF-A0A1T4KPE4-F1
#
_entry.id   AF-A0A1T4KPE4-F1
#
_cell.length_a   1.000
_cell.length_b   1.000
_cell.length_c   1.000
_cell.angle_alpha   90.00
_cell.angle_beta   90.00
_cell.angle_gamma   90.00
#
_symmetry.space_group_name_H-M   'P 1'
#
loop_
_entity.id
_entity.type
_entity.pdbx_description
1 polymer ?
#
loop_
_entity_poly.entity_id
_entity_poly.type
_entity_poly.pdbx_seq_one_letter_code
_entity_poly.pdbx_strand_id
1 'polypeptide(L)'
;MRIGVGQINTKPGDLAATIDRMVAYSERAMGHGVDLLVFPMAALTGPFPLAEGQRDDFLLDTFDALADAATRLACPAIVPIVSDIEGDTLPEAMLLKDGAIAPLKLTAYAANVGDADSVPSPGDPSPDLPEFDVCGLRFGLAFTYDDLDDYASFDFGLDVLLFVSGYGYAADDSSSALGGALTDNRFVGDARTTGAWLIGAGSLGGYGTQVYTGSSFALSPEGALVASAPAFEEDLMVVDVTPCARATEGDAHTAENDAPSLADVSALEQSKLTPEVYNRPLYLWQALVLGLRDFVNKQGGRQVSLVIDGTLSSMVTAALATDAFGPSNVHAIVDCPGDLEREAACQRLAINLRLDARSASDIPRLPRADTPADELLRRGIVEAYLAATSQSLGATPLSTLDKTELAIGRSHLAPMAAQFMPLGDVYRSAVVDLARMRNAMSPVFPTVSLSSREVPTIGRLLRDGYSDESWVRAIDAVLQDHVEWSHSLTDIVHEDVHERSLVEGVIAAYERGEARRLGRGLCLMVSTTTLYDARRPLTLAWHDHVRQGSDPQADSIESVLERLTESIGARGDGRQGQEEAEQSGLEMRRTLSFLRDFAVGGAFGPRHPEPDSFAGRAMGPDAASGDDSGVACFRDSAGNEWPTPFSEN
;
A
#
# COMPACT_ATOMS: atom_id res chain seq x y z
N MET A 1 -15.76 -14.72 -25.37
CA MET A 1 -16.52 -14.07 -24.28
C MET A 1 -16.06 -12.63 -24.19
N ARG A 2 -16.96 -11.68 -23.95
CA ARG A 2 -16.61 -10.28 -23.76
C ARG A 2 -16.70 -9.91 -22.28
N ILE A 3 -15.59 -9.43 -21.73
CA ILE A 3 -15.49 -9.04 -20.32
C ILE A 3 -15.41 -7.53 -20.24
N GLY A 4 -16.20 -6.94 -19.33
CA GLY A 4 -16.15 -5.52 -19.01
C GLY A 4 -15.51 -5.28 -17.66
N VAL A 5 -14.80 -4.17 -17.49
CA VAL A 5 -14.33 -3.68 -16.18
C VAL A 5 -14.91 -2.30 -15.93
N GLY A 6 -15.73 -2.19 -14.88
CA GLY A 6 -16.39 -0.94 -14.47
C GLY A 6 -15.50 -0.11 -13.55
N GLN A 7 -14.54 0.62 -14.10
CA GLN A 7 -13.65 1.49 -13.33
C GLN A 7 -14.41 2.75 -12.89
N ILE A 8 -14.80 2.78 -11.61
CA ILE A 8 -15.65 3.83 -11.03
C ILE A 8 -15.05 4.40 -9.73
N ASN A 9 -15.18 5.72 -9.53
CA ASN A 9 -14.82 6.38 -8.28
C ASN A 9 -16.08 6.62 -7.44
N THR A 10 -16.30 5.75 -6.46
CA THR A 10 -17.47 5.79 -5.57
C THR A 10 -17.11 6.41 -4.22
N LYS A 11 -18.11 6.57 -3.36
CA LYS A 11 -17.89 6.78 -1.93
C LYS A 11 -18.15 5.44 -1.24
N PRO A 12 -17.10 4.67 -0.89
CA PRO A 12 -17.30 3.33 -0.39
C PRO A 12 -18.12 3.34 0.91
N GLY A 13 -19.05 2.39 1.05
CA GLY A 13 -20.06 2.36 2.09
C GLY A 13 -21.34 3.16 1.80
N ASP A 14 -21.38 4.01 0.77
CA ASP A 14 -22.63 4.58 0.24
C ASP A 14 -23.30 3.54 -0.69
N LEU A 15 -23.82 2.48 -0.09
CA LEU A 15 -24.23 1.26 -0.77
C LEU A 15 -25.28 1.54 -1.85
N ALA A 16 -26.37 2.23 -1.51
CA ALA A 16 -27.46 2.51 -2.44
C ALA A 16 -27.01 3.33 -3.65
N ALA A 17 -26.30 4.45 -3.43
CA ALA A 17 -25.81 5.28 -4.52
C ALA A 17 -24.78 4.54 -5.39
N THR A 18 -23.98 3.66 -4.77
CA THR A 18 -23.00 2.84 -5.48
C THR A 18 -23.68 1.79 -6.34
N ILE A 19 -24.68 1.07 -5.83
CA ILE A 19 -25.46 0.10 -6.62
C ILE A 19 -26.14 0.77 -7.81
N ASP A 20 -26.74 1.96 -7.63
CA ASP A 20 -27.33 2.70 -8.75
C ASP A 20 -26.33 2.98 -9.87
N ARG A 21 -25.08 3.29 -9.51
CA ARG A 21 -23.99 3.49 -10.47
C ARG A 21 -23.54 2.18 -11.12
N MET A 22 -23.44 1.10 -10.35
CA MET A 22 -23.11 -0.24 -10.88
C MET A 22 -24.17 -0.71 -11.88
N VAL A 23 -25.46 -0.48 -11.60
CA VAL A 23 -26.57 -0.77 -12.51
C VAL A 23 -26.40 0.03 -13.81
N ALA A 24 -26.17 1.34 -13.75
CA ALA A 24 -25.95 2.16 -14.94
C ALA A 24 -24.73 1.70 -15.78
N TYR A 25 -23.66 1.24 -15.12
CA TYR A 25 -22.51 0.64 -15.79
C TYR A 25 -22.85 -0.71 -16.43
N SER A 26 -23.66 -1.54 -15.78
CA SER A 26 -24.11 -2.82 -16.34
C SER A 26 -24.98 -2.64 -17.58
N GLU A 27 -25.85 -1.62 -17.62
CA GLU A 27 -26.66 -1.28 -18.80
C GLU A 27 -25.76 -0.86 -19.97
N ARG A 28 -24.75 -0.02 -19.71
CA ARG A 28 -23.73 0.34 -20.71
C ARG A 28 -22.97 -0.89 -21.19
N ALA A 29 -22.54 -1.76 -20.28
CA ALA A 29 -21.81 -2.98 -20.58
C ALA A 29 -22.64 -3.93 -21.47
N MET A 30 -23.92 -4.13 -21.15
CA MET A 30 -24.84 -4.89 -22.01
C MET A 30 -24.96 -4.26 -23.41
N GLY A 31 -25.02 -2.93 -23.50
CA GLY A 31 -25.02 -2.21 -24.79
C GLY A 31 -23.77 -2.48 -25.64
N HIS A 32 -22.65 -2.80 -25.00
CA HIS A 32 -21.42 -3.26 -25.64
C HIS A 32 -21.32 -4.79 -25.77
N GLY A 33 -22.36 -5.54 -25.43
CA GLY A 33 -22.38 -7.01 -25.53
C GLY A 33 -21.47 -7.70 -24.51
N VAL A 34 -21.23 -7.09 -23.35
CA VAL A 34 -20.46 -7.69 -22.25
C VAL A 34 -21.22 -8.86 -21.64
N ASP A 35 -20.55 -10.01 -21.54
CA ASP A 35 -21.05 -11.24 -20.93
C ASP A 35 -20.83 -11.29 -19.40
N LEU A 36 -19.77 -10.62 -18.90
CA LEU A 36 -19.42 -10.52 -17.48
C LEU A 36 -18.79 -9.16 -17.18
N LEU A 37 -19.32 -8.46 -16.18
CA LEU A 37 -18.81 -7.17 -15.72
C LEU A 37 -18.07 -7.32 -14.38
N VAL A 38 -16.84 -6.85 -14.30
CA VAL A 38 -16.05 -6.88 -13.06
C VAL A 38 -15.98 -5.46 -12.47
N PHE A 39 -16.31 -5.33 -11.19
CA PHE A 39 -16.10 -4.09 -10.43
C PHE A 39 -14.82 -4.18 -9.58
N PRO A 40 -14.10 -3.06 -9.36
CA PRO A 40 -12.90 -3.05 -8.52
C PRO A 40 -13.15 -3.22 -7.02
N MET A 41 -12.10 -3.58 -6.28
CA MET A 41 -12.15 -3.87 -4.84
C MET A 41 -12.73 -2.71 -4.00
N ALA A 42 -12.31 -1.48 -4.27
CA ALA A 42 -12.72 -0.33 -3.49
C ALA A 42 -14.10 0.23 -3.89
N ALA A 43 -14.81 -0.40 -4.84
CA ALA A 43 -16.03 0.20 -5.40
C ALA A 43 -17.21 0.20 -4.41
N LEU A 44 -17.55 -0.93 -3.80
CA LEU A 44 -18.75 -1.03 -2.94
C LEU A 44 -18.44 -0.70 -1.47
N THR A 45 -17.67 -1.56 -0.80
CA THR A 45 -17.40 -1.44 0.64
C THR A 45 -16.10 -0.70 0.95
N GLY A 46 -15.17 -0.67 -0.01
CA GLY A 46 -13.78 -0.33 0.28
C GLY A 46 -13.01 -1.59 0.73
N PRO A 47 -11.66 -1.57 0.69
CA PRO A 47 -10.84 -2.75 0.97
C PRO A 47 -10.44 -2.93 2.44
N PHE A 48 -10.82 -2.03 3.36
CA PHE A 48 -10.49 -2.18 4.78
C PHE A 48 -11.73 -2.42 5.65
N PRO A 49 -11.59 -3.24 6.71
CA PRO A 49 -12.68 -3.50 7.65
C PRO A 49 -13.08 -2.26 8.43
N LEU A 50 -14.31 -2.30 8.92
CA LEU A 50 -14.77 -1.46 10.01
C LEU A 50 -14.27 -1.99 11.37
N ALA A 51 -14.43 -1.18 12.41
CA ALA A 51 -14.21 -1.60 13.79
C ALA A 51 -15.09 -2.82 14.12
N GLU A 52 -14.58 -3.74 14.94
CA GLU A 52 -15.22 -5.03 15.27
C GLU A 52 -16.71 -4.89 15.61
N GLY A 53 -17.07 -3.94 16.47
CA GLY A 53 -18.45 -3.70 16.88
C GLY A 53 -19.40 -3.16 15.80
N GLN A 54 -18.95 -2.95 14.56
CA GLN A 54 -19.76 -2.47 13.43
C GLN A 54 -19.78 -3.46 12.25
N ARG A 55 -18.99 -4.54 12.29
CA ARG A 55 -18.77 -5.41 11.13
C ARG A 55 -20.03 -6.16 10.73
N ASP A 56 -20.72 -6.77 11.69
CA ASP A 56 -21.91 -7.59 11.42
C ASP A 56 -23.03 -6.79 10.75
N ASP A 57 -23.41 -5.65 11.34
CA ASP A 57 -24.46 -4.78 10.79
C ASP A 57 -24.09 -4.28 9.39
N PHE A 58 -22.82 -3.91 9.18
CA PHE A 58 -22.36 -3.47 7.86
C PHE A 58 -22.37 -4.59 6.82
N LEU A 59 -22.04 -5.82 7.21
CA LEU A 59 -22.14 -6.98 6.32
C LEU A 59 -23.60 -7.26 5.97
N LEU A 60 -24.52 -7.20 6.92
CA LEU A 60 -25.96 -7.35 6.67
C LEU A 60 -26.46 -6.30 5.67
N ASP A 61 -26.15 -5.02 5.88
CA ASP A 61 -26.50 -3.94 4.97
C ASP A 61 -25.88 -4.16 3.56
N THR A 62 -24.65 -4.66 3.51
CA THR A 62 -23.95 -4.98 2.26
C THR A 62 -24.65 -6.12 1.52
N PHE A 63 -25.07 -7.18 2.21
CA PHE A 63 -25.80 -8.29 1.59
C PHE A 63 -27.18 -7.87 1.08
N ASP A 64 -27.90 -7.02 1.82
CA ASP A 64 -29.17 -6.46 1.36
C ASP A 64 -28.97 -5.62 0.08
N ALA A 65 -27.90 -4.81 0.02
CA ALA A 65 -27.56 -4.04 -1.17
C ALA A 65 -27.15 -4.93 -2.36
N LEU A 66 -26.37 -5.99 -2.13
CA LEU A 66 -26.01 -6.96 -3.16
C LEU A 66 -27.23 -7.74 -3.66
N ALA A 67 -28.19 -8.07 -2.79
CA ALA A 67 -29.43 -8.74 -3.17
C ALA A 67 -30.28 -7.84 -4.08
N ASP A 68 -30.38 -6.55 -3.77
CA ASP A 68 -31.00 -5.57 -4.67
C ASP A 68 -30.26 -5.51 -6.02
N ALA A 69 -28.93 -5.38 -5.98
CA ALA A 69 -28.09 -5.33 -7.18
C ALA A 69 -28.27 -6.56 -8.07
N ALA A 70 -28.30 -7.77 -7.51
CA ALA A 70 -28.44 -9.02 -8.24
C ALA A 70 -29.73 -9.07 -9.09
N THR A 71 -30.77 -8.36 -8.69
CA THR A 71 -32.05 -8.28 -9.44
C THR A 71 -32.08 -7.16 -10.49
N ARG A 72 -31.19 -6.17 -10.38
CA ARG A 72 -31.22 -4.94 -11.18
C ARG A 72 -30.10 -4.86 -12.23
N LEU A 73 -29.00 -5.57 -12.03
CA LEU A 73 -27.89 -5.60 -12.97
C LEU A 73 -28.33 -6.18 -14.32
N ALA A 74 -27.88 -5.54 -15.39
CA ALA A 74 -28.26 -5.90 -16.74
C ALA A 74 -27.51 -7.17 -17.23
N CYS A 75 -26.29 -7.40 -16.75
CA CYS A 75 -25.48 -8.57 -17.06
C CYS A 75 -24.86 -9.16 -15.79
N PRO A 76 -24.37 -10.42 -15.82
CA PRO A 76 -23.64 -11.01 -14.70
C PRO A 76 -22.48 -10.13 -14.27
N ALA A 77 -22.24 -10.03 -12.96
CA ALA A 77 -21.17 -9.19 -12.43
C ALA A 77 -20.39 -9.85 -11.29
N ILE A 78 -19.12 -9.47 -11.16
CA ILE A 78 -18.29 -9.76 -9.99
C ILE A 78 -18.17 -8.46 -9.18
N VAL A 79 -18.60 -8.51 -7.92
CA VAL A 79 -18.57 -7.39 -6.99
C VAL A 79 -17.73 -7.77 -5.77
N PRO A 80 -16.51 -7.25 -5.64
CA PRO A 80 -15.69 -7.45 -4.46
C PRO A 80 -16.26 -6.75 -3.24
N ILE A 81 -16.09 -7.38 -2.08
CA ILE A 81 -16.41 -6.84 -0.76
C ILE A 81 -15.35 -7.25 0.24
N VAL A 82 -15.41 -6.66 1.43
CA VAL A 82 -14.69 -7.14 2.59
C VAL A 82 -15.62 -8.04 3.41
N SER A 83 -15.22 -9.28 3.67
CA SER A 83 -15.94 -10.25 4.51
C SER A 83 -15.24 -10.47 5.85
N ASP A 84 -15.92 -11.13 6.78
CA ASP A 84 -15.38 -11.59 8.06
C ASP A 84 -15.56 -13.11 8.15
N ILE A 85 -14.47 -13.84 8.35
CA ILE A 85 -14.45 -15.30 8.54
C ILE A 85 -13.73 -15.56 9.87
N GLU A 86 -14.47 -16.08 10.86
CA GLU A 86 -13.93 -16.40 12.20
C GLU A 86 -13.23 -15.23 12.93
N GLY A 87 -13.61 -13.98 12.64
CA GLY A 87 -13.01 -12.78 13.21
C GLY A 87 -11.91 -12.16 12.34
N ASP A 88 -11.43 -12.92 11.33
CA ASP A 88 -10.47 -12.47 10.35
C ASP A 88 -11.15 -11.79 9.18
N THR A 89 -10.74 -10.55 8.92
CA THR A 89 -11.25 -9.80 7.79
C THR A 89 -10.44 -10.13 6.54
N LEU A 90 -11.14 -10.58 5.49
CA LEU A 90 -10.53 -10.97 4.22
C LEU A 90 -11.28 -10.36 3.03
N PRO A 91 -10.60 -10.08 1.91
CA PRO A 91 -11.28 -9.73 0.67
C PRO A 91 -12.07 -10.95 0.15
N GLU A 92 -13.26 -10.69 -0.37
CA GLU A 92 -14.15 -11.66 -1.00
C GLU A 92 -14.73 -11.05 -2.27
N ALA A 93 -15.18 -11.88 -3.21
CA ALA A 93 -15.92 -11.42 -4.37
C ALA A 93 -17.23 -12.19 -4.55
N MET A 94 -18.28 -11.43 -4.83
CA MET A 94 -19.62 -11.94 -5.03
C MET A 94 -19.90 -12.01 -6.53
N LEU A 95 -20.17 -13.21 -7.03
CA LEU A 95 -20.71 -13.42 -8.37
C LEU A 95 -22.22 -13.23 -8.33
N LEU A 96 -22.69 -12.16 -8.99
CA LEU A 96 -24.09 -11.80 -9.12
C LEU A 96 -24.57 -12.25 -10.50
N LYS A 97 -25.53 -13.18 -10.54
CA LYS A 97 -26.05 -13.73 -11.79
C LYS A 97 -27.49 -14.18 -11.62
N ASP A 98 -28.37 -13.72 -12.52
CA ASP A 98 -29.79 -14.13 -12.59
C ASP A 98 -30.54 -14.01 -11.24
N GLY A 99 -30.25 -12.96 -10.47
CA GLY A 99 -30.84 -12.74 -9.14
C GLY A 99 -30.21 -13.57 -8.00
N ALA A 100 -29.19 -14.38 -8.29
CA ALA A 100 -28.43 -15.14 -7.30
C ALA A 100 -27.10 -14.46 -6.96
N ILE A 101 -26.61 -14.71 -5.75
CA ILE A 101 -25.30 -14.27 -5.25
C ILE A 101 -24.52 -15.53 -4.84
N ALA A 102 -23.28 -15.66 -5.32
CA ALA A 102 -22.37 -16.71 -4.92
C ALA A 102 -21.02 -16.11 -4.47
N PRO A 103 -20.57 -16.32 -3.22
CA PRO A 103 -19.23 -15.95 -2.79
C PRO A 103 -18.21 -16.85 -3.48
N LEU A 104 -17.11 -16.30 -4.00
CA LEU A 104 -16.13 -17.06 -4.78
C LEU A 104 -15.06 -17.68 -3.87
N LYS A 105 -14.49 -16.88 -2.95
CA LYS A 105 -13.38 -17.26 -2.09
C LYS A 105 -13.83 -18.23 -1.00
N LEU A 106 -14.94 -17.94 -0.33
CA LEU A 106 -15.54 -18.84 0.66
C LEU A 106 -15.96 -20.18 0.06
N THR A 107 -16.41 -20.20 -1.20
CA THR A 107 -16.75 -21.45 -1.90
C THR A 107 -15.51 -22.30 -2.15
N ALA A 108 -14.39 -21.69 -2.55
CA ALA A 108 -13.12 -22.39 -2.73
C ALA A 108 -12.57 -22.92 -1.40
N TYR A 109 -12.58 -22.08 -0.36
CA TYR A 109 -12.18 -22.49 0.99
C TYR A 109 -13.00 -23.69 1.49
N ALA A 110 -14.32 -23.63 1.38
CA ALA A 110 -15.20 -24.73 1.80
C ALA A 110 -14.97 -26.03 1.01
N ALA A 111 -14.62 -25.93 -0.28
CA ALA A 111 -14.32 -27.09 -1.11
C ALA A 111 -13.02 -27.79 -0.70
N ASN A 112 -12.00 -27.02 -0.30
CA ASN A 112 -10.68 -27.55 0.08
C ASN A 112 -10.63 -28.01 1.56
N VAL A 113 -11.35 -27.35 2.47
CA VAL A 113 -11.40 -27.75 3.89
C VAL A 113 -12.34 -28.93 4.14
N GLY A 114 -13.36 -29.12 3.30
CA GLY A 114 -14.29 -30.24 3.38
C GLY A 114 -13.67 -31.62 3.12
N ASP A 115 -12.45 -31.66 2.57
CA ASP A 115 -11.69 -32.90 2.33
C ASP A 115 -10.80 -33.19 3.55
N ALA A 116 -11.41 -33.82 4.57
CA ALA A 116 -10.87 -34.00 5.93
C ALA A 116 -9.51 -34.73 6.04
N ASP A 117 -8.98 -35.27 4.94
CA ASP A 117 -7.66 -35.92 4.87
C ASP A 117 -6.55 -35.00 4.32
N SER A 118 -6.87 -33.77 3.89
CA SER A 118 -5.93 -32.83 3.30
C SER A 118 -5.63 -31.64 4.22
N VAL A 119 -4.66 -31.82 5.13
CA VAL A 119 -4.06 -30.67 5.81
C VAL A 119 -3.11 -30.00 4.82
N PRO A 120 -3.27 -28.70 4.51
CA PRO A 120 -2.37 -27.98 3.61
C PRO A 120 -0.93 -28.10 4.13
N SER A 121 -0.02 -28.57 3.28
CA SER A 121 1.40 -28.63 3.57
C SER A 121 2.09 -27.31 3.18
N PRO A 122 3.22 -26.95 3.82
CA PRO A 122 4.02 -25.83 3.36
C PRO A 122 4.45 -26.04 1.90
N GLY A 123 4.01 -25.15 1.00
CA GLY A 123 4.25 -25.26 -0.44
C GLY A 123 3.09 -25.85 -1.25
N ASP A 124 1.91 -26.04 -0.65
CA ASP A 124 0.65 -26.18 -1.38
C ASP A 124 0.07 -24.79 -1.70
N PRO A 125 -0.76 -24.65 -2.76
CA PRO A 125 -1.45 -23.39 -3.04
C PRO A 125 -2.38 -23.00 -1.88
N SER A 126 -2.65 -21.71 -1.74
CA SER A 126 -3.62 -21.26 -0.74
C SER A 126 -4.99 -21.94 -0.94
N PRO A 127 -5.59 -22.53 0.12
CA PRO A 127 -6.82 -23.31 0.01
C PRO A 127 -8.06 -22.44 -0.32
N ASP A 128 -7.92 -21.12 -0.33
CA ASP A 128 -8.98 -20.16 -0.60
C ASP A 128 -8.88 -19.54 -2.01
N LEU A 129 -7.98 -20.02 -2.88
CA LEU A 129 -7.86 -19.52 -4.27
C LEU A 129 -9.11 -19.86 -5.09
N PRO A 130 -9.89 -18.86 -5.54
CA PRO A 130 -11.16 -19.11 -6.22
C PRO A 130 -10.99 -19.59 -7.66
N GLU A 131 -11.64 -20.69 -8.01
CA GLU A 131 -11.80 -21.14 -9.39
C GLU A 131 -13.28 -21.28 -9.75
N PHE A 132 -13.70 -20.76 -10.90
CA PHE A 132 -15.10 -20.81 -11.31
C PHE A 132 -15.28 -20.73 -12.83
N ASP A 133 -16.42 -21.25 -13.32
CA ASP A 133 -16.75 -21.26 -14.74
C ASP A 133 -17.82 -20.22 -15.09
N VAL A 134 -17.55 -19.40 -16.10
CA VAL A 134 -18.54 -18.49 -16.71
C VAL A 134 -18.48 -18.61 -18.22
N CYS A 135 -19.62 -18.89 -18.85
CA CYS A 135 -19.76 -18.99 -20.31
C CYS A 135 -18.75 -19.96 -20.98
N GLY A 136 -18.34 -21.02 -20.26
CA GLY A 136 -17.42 -22.04 -20.77
C GLY A 136 -15.94 -21.69 -20.67
N LEU A 137 -15.58 -20.59 -19.99
CA LEU A 137 -14.21 -20.25 -19.62
C LEU A 137 -14.00 -20.49 -18.13
N ARG A 138 -12.82 -21.01 -17.77
CA ARG A 138 -12.36 -21.20 -16.39
C ARG A 138 -11.62 -19.95 -15.91
N PHE A 139 -12.05 -19.40 -14.79
CA PHE A 139 -11.51 -18.20 -14.16
C PHE A 139 -10.75 -18.52 -12.89
N GLY A 140 -9.65 -17.80 -12.66
CA GLY A 140 -9.03 -17.61 -11.35
C GLY A 140 -9.22 -16.16 -10.88
N LEU A 141 -9.18 -15.93 -9.58
CA LEU A 141 -9.33 -14.60 -8.99
C LEU A 141 -8.26 -14.36 -7.91
N ALA A 142 -7.37 -13.41 -8.19
CA ALA A 142 -6.32 -12.95 -7.28
C ALA A 142 -6.66 -11.58 -6.69
N PHE A 143 -6.44 -11.42 -5.39
CA PHE A 143 -6.52 -10.16 -4.66
C PHE A 143 -5.14 -9.63 -4.28
N THR A 144 -4.16 -10.52 -4.14
CA THR A 144 -2.79 -10.20 -3.71
C THR A 144 -1.75 -10.63 -4.76
N TYR A 145 -0.51 -10.18 -4.57
CA TYR A 145 0.62 -10.66 -5.38
C TYR A 145 0.95 -12.13 -5.07
N ASP A 146 0.79 -12.57 -3.82
CA ASP A 146 1.00 -13.97 -3.44
C ASP A 146 -0.01 -14.88 -4.15
N ASP A 147 -1.28 -14.46 -4.29
CA ASP A 147 -2.27 -15.20 -5.08
C ASP A 147 -1.81 -15.36 -6.54
N LEU A 148 -1.24 -14.31 -7.15
CA LEU A 148 -0.70 -14.38 -8.51
C LEU A 148 0.48 -15.36 -8.59
N ASP A 149 1.37 -15.34 -7.60
CA ASP A 149 2.51 -16.25 -7.51
C ASP A 149 2.07 -17.71 -7.35
N ASP A 150 1.02 -17.98 -6.57
CA ASP A 150 0.42 -19.31 -6.46
C ASP A 150 -0.20 -19.75 -7.79
N TYR A 151 -1.01 -18.90 -8.45
CA TYR A 151 -1.58 -19.23 -9.76
C TYR A 151 -0.51 -19.51 -10.81
N ALA A 152 0.61 -18.80 -10.76
CA ALA A 152 1.75 -19.03 -11.64
C ALA A 152 2.51 -20.33 -11.32
N SER A 153 2.56 -20.74 -10.04
CA SER A 153 3.36 -21.88 -9.59
C SER A 153 2.68 -23.24 -9.77
N PHE A 154 1.33 -23.31 -9.67
CA PHE A 154 0.61 -24.58 -9.61
C PHE A 154 -0.21 -24.94 -10.87
N ASP A 155 -0.15 -24.13 -11.93
CA ASP A 155 -0.84 -24.34 -13.23
C ASP A 155 -2.28 -24.86 -13.12
N PHE A 156 -3.18 -23.95 -12.77
CA PHE A 156 -4.61 -24.24 -12.59
C PHE A 156 -5.38 -24.43 -13.92
N GLY A 157 -4.72 -24.33 -15.09
CA GLY A 157 -5.36 -24.49 -16.40
C GLY A 157 -6.46 -23.45 -16.68
N LEU A 158 -6.23 -22.21 -16.22
CA LEU A 158 -7.15 -21.09 -16.35
C LEU A 158 -7.21 -20.55 -17.77
N ASP A 159 -8.38 -20.08 -18.18
CA ASP A 159 -8.52 -19.25 -19.39
C ASP A 159 -8.30 -17.77 -19.05
N VAL A 160 -8.75 -17.34 -17.87
CA VAL A 160 -8.67 -15.95 -17.41
C VAL A 160 -8.25 -15.89 -15.94
N LEU A 161 -7.28 -15.04 -15.62
CA LEU A 161 -6.93 -14.65 -14.26
C LEU A 161 -7.37 -13.21 -14.04
N LEU A 162 -8.32 -13.01 -13.13
CA LEU A 162 -8.75 -11.68 -12.70
C LEU A 162 -7.87 -11.23 -11.53
N PHE A 163 -7.34 -10.02 -11.60
CA PHE A 163 -6.62 -9.39 -10.50
C PHE A 163 -7.39 -8.19 -9.96
N VAL A 164 -7.86 -8.27 -8.72
CA VAL A 164 -8.70 -7.25 -8.07
C VAL A 164 -8.03 -6.77 -6.80
N SER A 165 -6.99 -5.96 -6.96
CA SER A 165 -6.18 -5.50 -5.82
C SER A 165 -6.94 -4.56 -4.88
N GLY A 166 -6.82 -4.83 -3.57
CA GLY A 166 -7.18 -3.89 -2.50
C GLY A 166 -6.06 -2.89 -2.15
N TYR A 167 -4.88 -3.09 -2.72
CA TYR A 167 -3.68 -2.30 -2.44
C TYR A 167 -3.70 -0.96 -3.21
N GLY A 168 -3.50 0.15 -2.48
CA GLY A 168 -3.43 1.49 -3.04
C GLY A 168 -2.15 1.74 -3.83
N TYR A 169 -2.10 2.90 -4.50
CA TYR A 169 -0.90 3.34 -5.21
C TYR A 169 0.24 3.61 -4.24
N ALA A 170 1.40 3.02 -4.53
CA ALA A 170 2.66 3.24 -3.84
C ALA A 170 3.71 3.68 -4.87
N ALA A 171 4.32 4.84 -4.64
CA ALA A 171 5.26 5.42 -5.58
C ALA A 171 6.47 4.51 -5.77
N ASP A 172 6.93 3.83 -4.73
CA ASP A 172 8.06 2.90 -4.70
C ASP A 172 7.77 1.52 -5.32
N ASP A 173 6.50 1.14 -5.53
CA ASP A 173 6.07 -0.06 -6.26
C ASP A 173 5.37 0.29 -7.58
N SER A 174 6.02 0.06 -8.72
CA SER A 174 5.42 0.27 -10.05
C SER A 174 4.19 -0.60 -10.30
N SER A 175 4.09 -1.78 -9.70
CA SER A 175 2.97 -2.70 -9.88
C SER A 175 1.66 -2.14 -9.31
N SER A 176 1.76 -1.29 -8.27
CA SER A 176 0.62 -0.57 -7.69
C SER A 176 -0.05 0.41 -8.67
N ALA A 177 0.63 0.81 -9.76
CA ALA A 177 0.07 1.66 -10.82
C ALA A 177 -0.67 0.86 -11.92
N LEU A 178 -0.74 -0.47 -11.79
CA LEU A 178 -1.44 -1.38 -12.70
C LEU A 178 -1.07 -1.14 -14.17
N GLY A 179 -2.07 -0.92 -15.04
CA GLY A 179 -1.91 -0.72 -16.48
C GLY A 179 -1.01 0.47 -16.83
N GLY A 180 -0.87 1.43 -15.91
CA GLY A 180 -0.08 2.64 -16.10
C GLY A 180 1.43 2.45 -16.10
N ALA A 181 1.91 1.30 -15.61
CA ALA A 181 3.34 1.01 -15.46
C ALA A 181 3.74 -0.38 -15.99
N LEU A 182 3.01 -0.90 -16.98
CA LEU A 182 3.23 -2.26 -17.53
C LEU A 182 4.65 -2.53 -18.06
N THR A 183 5.40 -1.50 -18.44
CA THR A 183 6.80 -1.65 -18.87
C THR A 183 7.75 -1.92 -17.72
N ASP A 184 7.36 -1.56 -16.50
CA ASP A 184 8.20 -1.49 -15.31
C ASP A 184 7.67 -2.40 -14.19
N ASN A 185 6.60 -3.17 -14.43
CA ASN A 185 5.93 -4.01 -13.43
C ASN A 185 5.85 -5.49 -13.84
N ARG A 186 5.31 -6.32 -12.92
CA ARG A 186 5.32 -7.78 -13.02
C ARG A 186 4.30 -8.40 -13.98
N PHE A 187 3.20 -7.72 -14.30
CA PHE A 187 2.02 -8.36 -14.88
C PHE A 187 2.23 -8.96 -16.27
N VAL A 188 3.15 -8.42 -17.08
CA VAL A 188 3.52 -9.02 -18.37
C VAL A 188 4.20 -10.37 -18.19
N GLY A 189 5.01 -10.52 -17.13
CA GLY A 189 5.59 -11.79 -16.73
C GLY A 189 4.53 -12.76 -16.24
N ASP A 190 3.64 -12.32 -15.33
CA ASP A 190 2.59 -13.14 -14.74
C ASP A 190 1.65 -13.73 -15.81
N ALA A 191 1.23 -12.92 -16.80
CA ALA A 191 0.39 -13.38 -17.91
C ALA A 191 1.08 -14.48 -18.75
N ARG A 192 2.39 -14.33 -19.00
CA ARG A 192 3.19 -15.30 -19.76
C ARG A 192 3.42 -16.60 -19.00
N THR A 193 3.66 -16.51 -17.70
CA THR A 193 3.92 -17.66 -16.85
C THR A 193 2.66 -18.50 -16.67
N THR A 194 1.52 -17.85 -16.42
CA THR A 194 0.24 -18.54 -16.27
C THR A 194 -0.34 -19.05 -17.60
N GLY A 195 0.02 -18.43 -18.73
CA GLY A 195 -0.57 -18.77 -20.03
C GLY A 195 -2.06 -18.43 -20.13
N ALA A 196 -2.56 -17.59 -19.24
CA ALA A 196 -3.95 -17.15 -19.17
C ALA A 196 -4.08 -15.65 -19.51
N TRP A 197 -5.29 -15.22 -19.88
CA TRP A 197 -5.57 -13.80 -19.98
C TRP A 197 -5.51 -13.15 -18.59
N LEU A 198 -4.67 -12.15 -18.40
CA LEU A 198 -4.59 -11.42 -17.13
C LEU A 198 -5.38 -10.10 -17.24
N ILE A 199 -6.46 -9.97 -16.47
CA ILE A 199 -7.30 -8.77 -16.44
C ILE A 199 -7.20 -8.12 -15.06
N GLY A 200 -6.56 -6.96 -14.98
CA GLY A 200 -6.50 -6.15 -13.76
C GLY A 200 -7.69 -5.20 -13.66
N ALA A 201 -8.48 -5.31 -12.59
CA ALA A 201 -9.59 -4.40 -12.28
C ALA A 201 -9.15 -3.37 -11.23
N GLY A 202 -8.69 -2.21 -11.72
CA GLY A 202 -8.11 -1.16 -10.88
C GLY A 202 -9.16 -0.32 -10.16
N SER A 203 -9.06 -0.26 -8.83
CA SER A 203 -9.82 0.68 -8.00
C SER A 203 -9.50 2.12 -8.37
N LEU A 204 -10.41 3.07 -8.15
CA LEU A 204 -10.21 4.47 -8.51
C LEU A 204 -10.65 5.42 -7.39
N GLY A 205 -9.84 6.45 -7.13
CA GLY A 205 -10.17 7.51 -6.17
C GLY A 205 -9.59 7.27 -4.78
N GLY A 206 -10.00 8.09 -3.81
CA GLY A 206 -9.56 7.98 -2.42
C GLY A 206 -10.46 7.11 -1.55
N TYR A 207 -9.88 6.29 -0.68
CA TYR A 207 -10.57 5.63 0.44
C TYR A 207 -9.74 5.76 1.72
N GLY A 208 -10.29 6.46 2.71
CA GLY A 208 -9.51 6.89 3.87
C GLY A 208 -8.30 7.72 3.42
N THR A 209 -7.10 7.24 3.72
CA THR A 209 -5.82 7.84 3.32
C THR A 209 -5.20 7.21 2.08
N GLN A 210 -5.74 6.10 1.58
CA GLN A 210 -5.27 5.46 0.36
C GLN A 210 -5.82 6.16 -0.89
N VAL A 211 -5.05 6.10 -1.96
CA VAL A 211 -5.46 6.54 -3.29
C VAL A 211 -5.22 5.44 -4.31
N TYR A 212 -6.17 5.28 -5.22
CA TYR A 212 -6.10 4.29 -6.29
C TYR A 212 -6.12 4.99 -7.66
N THR A 213 -5.28 4.52 -8.57
CA THR A 213 -5.06 5.14 -9.87
C THR A 213 -6.05 4.72 -10.95
N GLY A 214 -6.86 3.70 -10.73
CA GLY A 214 -7.62 3.05 -11.80
C GLY A 214 -6.65 2.25 -12.67
N SER A 215 -6.50 2.63 -13.94
CA SER A 215 -5.57 1.96 -14.87
C SER A 215 -5.84 0.46 -15.01
N SER A 216 -7.11 0.07 -15.05
CA SER A 216 -7.52 -1.29 -15.40
C SER A 216 -6.90 -1.71 -16.74
N PHE A 217 -6.54 -2.98 -16.89
CA PHE A 217 -5.85 -3.45 -18.09
C PHE A 217 -6.19 -4.90 -18.42
N ALA A 218 -5.93 -5.32 -19.66
CA ALA A 218 -6.03 -6.70 -20.10
C ALA A 218 -4.81 -7.10 -20.93
N LEU A 219 -4.14 -8.18 -20.51
CA LEU A 219 -3.02 -8.79 -21.23
C LEU A 219 -3.46 -10.14 -21.83
N SER A 220 -3.00 -10.42 -23.05
CA SER A 220 -3.12 -11.75 -23.64
C SER A 220 -2.20 -12.76 -22.92
N PRO A 221 -2.40 -14.07 -23.12
CA PRO A 221 -1.48 -15.11 -22.62
C PRO A 221 -0.02 -14.92 -23.02
N GLU A 222 0.26 -14.25 -24.13
CA GLU A 222 1.63 -13.94 -24.58
C GLU A 222 2.20 -12.65 -23.93
N GLY A 223 1.43 -12.02 -23.04
CA GLY A 223 1.76 -10.76 -22.37
C GLY A 223 1.59 -9.52 -23.26
N ALA A 224 0.77 -9.59 -24.32
CA ALA A 224 0.48 -8.42 -25.14
C ALA A 224 -0.66 -7.58 -24.53
N LEU A 225 -0.50 -6.26 -24.46
CA LEU A 225 -1.57 -5.36 -24.00
C LEU A 225 -2.68 -5.25 -25.05
N VAL A 226 -3.89 -5.68 -24.67
CA VAL A 226 -5.07 -5.74 -25.55
C VAL A 226 -6.07 -4.62 -25.21
N ALA A 227 -6.21 -4.27 -23.93
CA ALA A 227 -7.06 -3.17 -23.49
C ALA A 227 -6.46 -2.47 -22.27
N SER A 228 -6.71 -1.17 -22.13
CA SER A 228 -6.30 -0.37 -20.97
C SER A 228 -7.30 0.77 -20.75
N ALA A 229 -7.68 1.00 -19.49
CA ALA A 229 -8.45 2.14 -19.04
C ALA A 229 -7.52 3.31 -18.68
N PRO A 230 -7.96 4.58 -18.85
CA PRO A 230 -7.17 5.73 -18.44
C PRO A 230 -6.89 5.72 -16.93
N ALA A 231 -5.71 6.20 -16.54
CA ALA A 231 -5.38 6.48 -15.15
C ALA A 231 -6.17 7.70 -14.65
N PHE A 232 -6.58 7.67 -13.38
CA PHE A 232 -7.24 8.76 -12.64
C PHE A 232 -8.59 9.22 -13.21
N GLU A 233 -9.20 8.43 -14.10
CA GLU A 233 -10.48 8.72 -14.76
C GLU A 233 -11.43 7.50 -14.71
N GLU A 234 -12.73 7.75 -14.72
CA GLU A 234 -13.73 6.68 -14.78
C GLU A 234 -13.90 6.17 -16.21
N ASP A 235 -14.00 4.85 -16.38
CA ASP A 235 -14.16 4.24 -17.69
C ASP A 235 -14.85 2.86 -17.62
N LEU A 236 -15.40 2.41 -18.76
CA LEU A 236 -15.86 1.04 -18.95
C LEU A 236 -14.95 0.38 -19.99
N MET A 237 -13.91 -0.31 -19.51
CA MET A 237 -13.01 -1.07 -20.37
C MET A 237 -13.70 -2.36 -20.81
N VAL A 238 -13.57 -2.72 -22.09
CA VAL A 238 -14.18 -3.94 -22.66
C VAL A 238 -13.12 -4.71 -23.42
N VAL A 239 -13.02 -6.01 -23.17
CA VAL A 239 -12.06 -6.92 -23.81
C VAL A 239 -12.76 -8.17 -24.32
N ASP A 240 -12.38 -8.59 -25.53
CA ASP A 240 -12.79 -9.86 -26.11
C ASP A 240 -11.76 -10.94 -25.78
N VAL A 241 -12.21 -12.01 -25.14
CA VAL A 241 -11.40 -13.13 -24.64
C VAL A 241 -11.79 -14.42 -25.34
N THR A 242 -10.77 -15.21 -25.70
CA THR A 242 -10.92 -16.56 -26.27
C THR A 242 -10.37 -17.61 -25.30
N PRO A 243 -10.93 -18.85 -25.29
CA PRO A 243 -10.37 -19.94 -24.50
C PRO A 243 -8.88 -20.15 -24.80
N CYS A 244 -8.10 -20.46 -23.77
CA CYS A 244 -6.70 -20.83 -23.92
C CYS A 244 -6.60 -22.28 -24.41
N ALA A 245 -5.61 -22.57 -25.26
CA ALA A 245 -5.41 -23.93 -25.77
C ALA A 245 -4.94 -24.85 -24.61
N ARG A 246 -5.79 -25.79 -24.20
CA ARG A 246 -5.41 -26.78 -23.19
C ARG A 246 -4.54 -27.88 -23.80
N ALA A 247 -3.36 -28.11 -23.22
CA ALA A 247 -2.63 -29.35 -23.47
C ALA A 247 -3.33 -30.48 -22.69
N THR A 248 -4.33 -31.13 -23.28
CA THR A 248 -4.94 -32.32 -22.66
C THR A 248 -3.97 -33.50 -22.76
N GLU A 249 -3.39 -33.93 -21.64
CA GLU A 249 -2.79 -35.26 -21.52
C GLU A 249 -3.90 -36.32 -21.61
N GLY A 250 -4.17 -36.83 -22.82
CA GLY A 250 -5.12 -37.93 -22.99
C GLY A 250 -5.55 -38.24 -24.42
N ASP A 251 -5.66 -37.24 -25.30
CA ASP A 251 -6.27 -37.43 -26.63
C ASP A 251 -5.29 -37.16 -27.78
N ALA A 252 -4.20 -37.93 -27.85
CA ALA A 252 -3.26 -37.88 -28.96
C ALA A 252 -3.81 -38.42 -30.30
N HIS A 253 -5.11 -38.74 -30.41
CA HIS A 253 -5.65 -39.40 -31.61
C HIS A 253 -6.97 -38.88 -32.18
N THR A 254 -7.52 -37.72 -31.76
CA THR A 254 -8.67 -37.12 -32.48
C THR A 254 -8.65 -35.59 -32.66
N ALA A 255 -7.65 -34.86 -32.19
CA ALA A 255 -7.61 -33.39 -32.25
C ALA A 255 -7.03 -32.79 -33.56
N GLU A 256 -7.40 -33.31 -34.74
CA GLU A 256 -6.96 -32.72 -36.03
C GLU A 256 -7.97 -31.74 -36.66
N ASN A 257 -9.18 -31.56 -36.12
CA ASN A 257 -10.21 -30.75 -36.79
C ASN A 257 -10.94 -29.68 -35.97
N ASP A 258 -10.72 -29.54 -34.66
CA ASP A 258 -11.40 -28.54 -33.83
C ASP A 258 -10.44 -27.57 -33.08
N ALA A 259 -9.16 -27.55 -33.46
CA ALA A 259 -8.27 -26.49 -33.00
C ALA A 259 -8.70 -25.16 -33.66
N PRO A 260 -8.89 -24.05 -32.91
CA PRO A 260 -9.13 -22.76 -33.51
C PRO A 260 -8.02 -22.48 -34.52
N SER A 261 -8.43 -22.15 -35.74
CA SER A 261 -7.52 -21.84 -36.84
C SER A 261 -6.58 -20.72 -36.39
N LEU A 262 -5.28 -20.85 -36.69
CA LEU A 262 -4.30 -19.75 -36.56
C LEU A 262 -4.77 -18.43 -37.22
N ALA A 263 -5.76 -18.49 -38.13
CA ALA A 263 -6.39 -17.32 -38.72
C ALA A 263 -7.32 -16.55 -37.75
N ASP A 264 -7.99 -17.20 -36.80
CA ASP A 264 -8.92 -16.55 -35.86
C ASP A 264 -8.16 -15.77 -34.76
N VAL A 265 -6.97 -16.26 -34.38
CA VAL A 265 -6.04 -15.56 -33.47
C VAL A 265 -5.40 -14.36 -34.16
N SER A 266 -5.18 -14.42 -35.48
CA SER A 266 -4.60 -13.32 -36.26
C SER A 266 -5.52 -12.10 -36.42
N ALA A 267 -6.84 -12.26 -36.22
CA ALA A 267 -7.79 -11.14 -36.25
C ALA A 267 -7.72 -10.26 -34.99
N LEU A 268 -7.26 -10.81 -33.85
CA LEU A 268 -7.00 -10.05 -32.61
C LEU A 268 -5.70 -9.24 -32.65
N GLU A 269 -4.79 -9.54 -33.60
CA GLU A 269 -3.52 -8.80 -33.77
C GLU A 269 -3.72 -7.32 -34.15
N GLN A 270 -4.92 -6.91 -34.54
CA GLN A 270 -5.26 -5.52 -34.86
C GLN A 270 -5.51 -4.60 -33.64
N SER A 271 -5.37 -5.11 -32.41
CA SER A 271 -5.63 -4.34 -31.16
C SER A 271 -4.45 -4.24 -30.19
N LYS A 272 -3.21 -4.53 -30.62
CA LYS A 272 -2.03 -4.38 -29.73
C LYS A 272 -1.82 -2.90 -29.39
N LEU A 273 -2.11 -2.54 -28.15
CA LEU A 273 -1.82 -1.22 -27.62
C LEU A 273 -0.34 -1.17 -27.22
N THR A 274 0.27 0.00 -27.42
CA THR A 274 1.61 0.25 -26.87
C THR A 274 1.44 0.73 -25.44
N PRO A 275 2.03 0.05 -24.43
CA PRO A 275 2.02 0.54 -23.07
C PRO A 275 2.58 1.97 -23.00
N GLU A 276 1.98 2.79 -22.14
CA GLU A 276 2.48 4.14 -21.90
C GLU A 276 3.83 4.11 -21.16
N VAL A 277 4.66 5.13 -21.39
CA VAL A 277 5.90 5.30 -20.63
C VAL A 277 5.55 5.78 -19.23
N TYR A 278 5.87 4.97 -18.23
CA TYR A 278 5.63 5.32 -16.85
C TYR A 278 6.47 6.53 -16.43
N ASN A 279 5.79 7.60 -15.98
CA ASN A 279 6.44 8.78 -15.42
C ASN A 279 6.07 8.88 -13.94
N ARG A 280 6.94 8.33 -13.08
CA ARG A 280 6.73 8.26 -11.63
C ARG A 280 6.37 9.61 -11.00
N PRO A 281 7.10 10.74 -11.22
CA PRO A 281 6.68 12.04 -10.68
C PRO A 281 5.29 12.49 -11.13
N LEU A 282 4.91 12.24 -12.38
CA LEU A 282 3.57 12.61 -12.90
C LEU A 282 2.46 11.79 -12.24
N TYR A 283 2.64 10.47 -12.14
CA TYR A 283 1.70 9.58 -11.46
C TYR A 283 1.56 9.93 -9.98
N LEU A 284 2.67 10.18 -9.28
CA LEU A 284 2.64 10.62 -7.90
C LEU A 284 1.90 11.96 -7.75
N TRP A 285 2.12 12.94 -8.62
CA TRP A 285 1.36 14.20 -8.58
C TRP A 285 -0.14 13.98 -8.77
N GLN A 286 -0.54 13.19 -9.76
CA GLN A 286 -1.94 12.91 -10.06
C GLN A 286 -2.62 12.13 -8.92
N ALA A 287 -1.93 11.15 -8.34
CA ALA A 287 -2.39 10.41 -7.16
C ALA A 287 -2.59 11.36 -5.97
N LEU A 288 -1.62 12.23 -5.68
CA LEU A 288 -1.74 13.21 -4.60
C LEU A 288 -2.88 14.22 -4.83
N VAL A 289 -3.08 14.67 -6.07
CA VAL A 289 -4.19 15.56 -6.44
C VAL A 289 -5.55 14.87 -6.26
N LEU A 290 -5.70 13.64 -6.77
CA LEU A 290 -6.93 12.86 -6.63
C LEU A 290 -7.21 12.51 -5.17
N GLY A 291 -6.22 12.00 -4.44
CA GLY A 291 -6.32 11.64 -3.04
C GLY A 291 -6.69 12.83 -2.16
N LEU A 292 -6.04 13.98 -2.34
CA LEU A 292 -6.38 15.21 -1.60
C LEU A 292 -7.81 15.67 -1.91
N ARG A 293 -8.18 15.70 -3.19
CA ARG A 293 -9.53 16.11 -3.63
C ARG A 293 -10.60 15.20 -3.00
N ASP A 294 -10.40 13.89 -3.07
CA ASP A 294 -11.38 12.91 -2.58
C ASP A 294 -11.47 12.89 -1.06
N PHE A 295 -10.34 12.98 -0.35
CA PHE A 295 -10.31 13.06 1.12
C PHE A 295 -11.21 14.19 1.63
N VAL A 296 -11.12 15.37 1.02
CA VAL A 296 -11.92 16.54 1.40
C VAL A 296 -13.36 16.44 0.87
N ASN A 297 -13.56 16.12 -0.40
CA ASN A 297 -14.88 16.13 -1.03
C ASN A 297 -15.80 15.03 -0.50
N LYS A 298 -15.29 13.81 -0.24
CA LYS A 298 -16.11 12.70 0.26
C LYS A 298 -16.60 12.92 1.70
N GLN A 299 -15.95 13.83 2.43
CA GLN A 299 -16.37 14.34 3.73
C GLN A 299 -17.29 15.59 3.64
N GLY A 300 -17.60 16.07 2.43
CA GLY A 300 -18.45 17.24 2.19
C GLY A 300 -17.71 18.59 2.21
N GLY A 301 -16.38 18.58 2.40
CA GLY A 301 -15.55 19.77 2.28
C GLY A 301 -15.35 20.19 0.82
N ARG A 302 -14.93 21.44 0.61
CA ARG A 302 -14.68 22.01 -0.74
C ARG A 302 -13.48 22.93 -0.82
N GLN A 303 -12.93 23.32 0.32
CA GLN A 303 -11.90 24.34 0.43
C GLN A 303 -10.81 23.86 1.37
N VAL A 304 -9.60 24.38 1.16
CA VAL A 304 -8.43 24.06 1.97
C VAL A 304 -7.69 25.32 2.35
N SER A 305 -6.93 25.24 3.43
CA SER A 305 -6.09 26.33 3.89
C SER A 305 -4.75 25.84 4.40
N LEU A 306 -3.69 26.62 4.22
CA LEU A 306 -2.35 26.24 4.63
C LEU A 306 -1.47 27.45 4.98
N VAL A 307 -0.34 27.19 5.62
CA VAL A 307 0.74 28.17 5.79
C VAL A 307 1.77 27.98 4.68
N ILE A 308 2.20 29.08 4.06
CA ILE A 308 3.32 29.11 3.11
C ILE A 308 4.48 29.83 3.79
N ASP A 309 5.51 29.07 4.17
CA ASP A 309 6.69 29.54 4.91
C ASP A 309 7.96 29.63 4.04
N GLY A 310 7.79 29.39 2.73
CA GLY A 310 8.83 29.44 1.70
C GLY A 310 9.77 28.25 1.69
N THR A 311 9.45 27.19 2.43
CA THR A 311 9.97 25.86 2.13
C THR A 311 9.42 25.38 0.77
N LEU A 312 10.20 24.56 0.06
CA LEU A 312 9.73 23.92 -1.17
C LEU A 312 8.50 23.06 -0.89
N SER A 313 8.47 22.33 0.23
CA SER A 313 7.31 21.52 0.62
C SER A 313 6.04 22.36 0.78
N SER A 314 6.08 23.52 1.44
CA SER A 314 4.89 24.39 1.56
C SER A 314 4.43 24.98 0.22
N MET A 315 5.38 25.32 -0.65
CA MET A 315 5.07 25.79 -2.00
C MET A 315 4.42 24.69 -2.85
N VAL A 316 4.96 23.47 -2.80
CA VAL A 316 4.42 22.30 -3.51
C VAL A 316 3.03 21.94 -2.99
N THR A 317 2.80 21.96 -1.67
CA THR A 317 1.45 21.74 -1.11
C THR A 317 0.45 22.78 -1.62
N ALA A 318 0.84 24.05 -1.75
CA ALA A 318 -0.03 25.10 -2.29
C ALA A 318 -0.40 24.86 -3.77
N ALA A 319 0.58 24.44 -4.59
CA ALA A 319 0.34 24.10 -5.99
C ALA A 319 -0.54 22.85 -6.13
N LEU A 320 -0.29 21.82 -5.32
CA LEU A 320 -1.09 20.60 -5.27
C LEU A 320 -2.56 20.90 -4.89
N ALA A 321 -2.75 21.68 -3.84
CA ALA A 321 -4.07 22.15 -3.41
C ALA A 321 -4.79 22.94 -4.53
N THR A 322 -4.05 23.75 -5.28
CA THR A 322 -4.60 24.53 -6.41
C THR A 322 -5.06 23.61 -7.54
N ASP A 323 -4.28 22.60 -7.90
CA ASP A 323 -4.66 21.62 -8.92
C ASP A 323 -5.84 20.72 -8.45
N ALA A 324 -5.95 20.48 -7.14
CA ALA A 324 -7.04 19.70 -6.54
C ALA A 324 -8.39 20.45 -6.48
N PHE A 325 -8.41 21.71 -6.02
CA PHE A 325 -9.65 22.44 -5.72
C PHE A 325 -9.89 23.68 -6.59
N GLY A 326 -8.90 24.08 -7.37
CA GLY A 326 -8.88 25.38 -8.04
C GLY A 326 -8.51 26.52 -7.09
N PRO A 327 -7.99 27.63 -7.62
CA PRO A 327 -7.36 28.68 -6.81
C PRO A 327 -8.32 29.42 -5.87
N SER A 328 -9.61 29.50 -6.22
CA SER A 328 -10.63 30.16 -5.39
C SER A 328 -10.99 29.40 -4.12
N ASN A 329 -10.54 28.14 -3.99
CA ASN A 329 -10.83 27.27 -2.86
C ASN A 329 -9.57 26.97 -2.01
N VAL A 330 -8.49 27.72 -2.24
CA VAL A 330 -7.21 27.56 -1.53
C VAL A 330 -6.85 28.88 -0.85
N HIS A 331 -6.78 28.86 0.47
CA HIS A 331 -6.48 30.03 1.29
C HIS A 331 -5.12 29.88 1.98
N ALA A 332 -4.28 30.91 1.95
CA ALA A 332 -2.93 30.83 2.49
C ALA A 332 -2.63 31.91 3.53
N ILE A 333 -1.83 31.55 4.53
CA ILE A 333 -1.13 32.51 5.40
C ILE A 333 0.37 32.44 5.06
N VAL A 334 0.96 33.55 4.64
CA VAL A 334 2.40 33.62 4.32
C VAL A 334 3.17 34.00 5.58
N ASP A 335 4.07 33.13 6.06
CA ASP A 335 4.90 33.38 7.26
C ASP A 335 6.40 33.16 7.01
N CYS A 336 7.11 34.24 6.65
CA CYS A 336 8.55 34.23 6.38
C CYS A 336 9.29 35.26 7.27
N PRO A 337 9.39 35.05 8.59
CA PRO A 337 9.87 36.07 9.51
C PRO A 337 11.33 36.44 9.24
N GLY A 338 11.59 37.71 8.93
CA GLY A 338 12.94 38.27 8.76
C GLY A 338 13.63 37.91 7.44
N ASP A 339 12.95 37.24 6.51
CA ASP A 339 13.50 36.78 5.23
C ASP A 339 12.68 37.34 4.05
N LEU A 340 13.07 38.53 3.59
CA LEU A 340 12.37 39.27 2.53
C LEU A 340 12.43 38.57 1.16
N GLU A 341 13.54 37.87 0.86
CA GLU A 341 13.69 37.16 -0.42
C GLU A 341 12.73 35.99 -0.49
N ARG A 342 12.62 35.25 0.62
CA ARG A 342 11.67 34.16 0.77
C ARG A 342 10.23 34.63 0.77
N GLU A 343 9.91 35.68 1.52
CA GLU A 343 8.57 36.28 1.50
C GLU A 343 8.17 36.67 0.08
N ALA A 344 9.08 37.30 -0.67
CA ALA A 344 8.84 37.66 -2.06
C ALA A 344 8.65 36.42 -2.96
N ALA A 345 9.32 35.29 -2.69
CA ALA A 345 9.09 34.04 -3.41
C ALA A 345 7.69 33.48 -3.15
N CYS A 346 7.24 33.46 -1.88
CA CYS A 346 5.89 33.04 -1.50
C CYS A 346 4.81 33.93 -2.11
N GLN A 347 5.01 35.25 -2.11
CA GLN A 347 4.10 36.20 -2.74
C GLN A 347 4.02 35.99 -4.26
N ARG A 348 5.16 35.78 -4.94
CA ARG A 348 5.17 35.44 -6.37
C ARG A 348 4.43 34.13 -6.66
N LEU A 349 4.63 33.10 -5.84
CA LEU A 349 3.89 31.85 -5.96
C LEU A 349 2.38 32.09 -5.82
N ALA A 350 1.96 32.82 -4.78
CA ALA A 350 0.56 33.15 -4.55
C ALA A 350 -0.07 33.90 -5.74
N ILE A 351 0.67 34.81 -6.38
CA ILE A 351 0.24 35.49 -7.61
C ILE A 351 0.12 34.51 -8.78
N ASN A 352 1.13 33.67 -9.00
CA ASN A 352 1.15 32.69 -10.10
C ASN A 352 0.00 31.68 -9.99
N LEU A 353 -0.31 31.25 -8.76
CA LEU A 353 -1.40 30.35 -8.44
C LEU A 353 -2.74 31.07 -8.21
N ARG A 354 -2.77 32.40 -8.16
CA ARG A 354 -3.98 33.21 -7.89
C ARG A 354 -4.64 32.90 -6.54
N LEU A 355 -3.85 32.67 -5.51
CA LEU A 355 -4.31 32.32 -4.17
C LEU A 355 -4.83 33.53 -3.40
N ASP A 356 -5.82 33.30 -2.53
CA ASP A 356 -6.17 34.21 -1.44
C ASP A 356 -5.14 34.06 -0.32
N ALA A 357 -4.05 34.83 -0.42
CA ALA A 357 -2.93 34.78 0.52
C ALA A 357 -2.89 36.04 1.42
N ARG A 358 -2.80 35.85 2.73
CA ARG A 358 -2.67 36.92 3.74
C ARG A 358 -1.29 36.88 4.38
N SER A 359 -0.76 38.01 4.81
CA SER A 359 0.51 38.05 5.53
C SER A 359 0.30 37.65 6.99
N ALA A 360 1.18 36.81 7.54
CA ALA A 360 1.20 36.57 8.98
C ALA A 360 1.49 37.84 9.78
N SER A 361 2.09 38.87 9.16
CA SER A 361 2.30 40.18 9.81
C SER A 361 1.01 40.90 10.19
N ASP A 362 -0.13 40.53 9.59
CA ASP A 362 -1.44 41.06 9.91
C ASP A 362 -2.03 40.43 11.19
N ILE A 363 -1.41 39.37 11.71
CA ILE A 363 -1.85 38.68 12.93
C ILE A 363 -1.53 39.53 14.16
N PRO A 364 -2.56 39.90 14.96
CA PRO A 364 -2.37 40.67 16.18
C PRO A 364 -1.39 40.01 17.16
N ARG A 365 -0.43 40.80 17.66
CA ARG A 365 0.54 40.40 18.70
C ARG A 365 1.42 39.21 18.32
N LEU A 366 1.64 38.97 17.03
CA LEU A 366 2.56 37.93 16.59
C LEU A 366 4.02 38.30 16.97
N PRO A 367 4.76 37.44 17.70
CA PRO A 367 6.12 37.73 18.11
C PRO A 367 7.08 37.72 16.91
N ARG A 368 8.23 38.38 17.08
CA ARG A 368 9.37 38.24 16.17
C ARG A 368 9.96 36.84 16.31
N ALA A 369 10.81 36.42 15.37
CA ALA A 369 11.49 35.12 15.41
C ALA A 369 12.98 35.29 15.77
N ASP A 370 13.27 36.01 16.86
CA ASP A 370 14.64 36.38 17.24
C ASP A 370 15.38 35.22 17.94
N THR A 371 14.65 34.28 18.56
CA THR A 371 15.20 33.08 19.20
C THR A 371 14.43 31.80 18.78
N PRO A 372 14.98 30.59 18.98
CA PRO A 372 14.24 29.34 18.73
C PRO A 372 12.93 29.22 19.52
N ALA A 373 12.89 29.79 20.74
CA ALA A 373 11.67 29.81 21.56
C ALA A 373 10.62 30.77 20.98
N ASP A 374 11.05 31.94 20.48
CA ASP A 374 10.14 32.88 19.83
C ASP A 374 9.61 32.34 18.50
N GLU A 375 10.45 31.63 17.74
CA GLU A 375 10.04 30.97 16.50
C GLU A 375 9.01 29.86 16.76
N LEU A 376 9.18 29.09 17.84
CA LEU A 376 8.20 28.09 18.27
C LEU A 376 6.86 28.74 18.66
N LEU A 377 6.92 29.81 19.48
CA LEU A 377 5.72 30.54 19.90
C LEU A 377 5.01 31.19 18.69
N ARG A 378 5.77 31.81 17.78
CA ARG A 378 5.25 32.39 16.54
C ARG A 378 4.49 31.34 15.74
N ARG A 379 5.14 30.19 15.47
CA ARG A 379 4.51 29.07 14.74
C ARG A 379 3.20 28.62 15.40
N GLY A 380 3.19 28.44 16.72
CA GLY A 380 1.98 28.07 17.45
C GLY A 380 0.85 29.11 17.34
N ILE A 381 1.17 30.41 17.32
CA ILE A 381 0.17 31.47 17.12
C ILE A 381 -0.34 31.46 15.68
N VAL A 382 0.53 31.33 14.68
CA VAL A 382 0.12 31.25 13.26
C VAL A 382 -0.81 30.05 13.04
N GLU A 383 -0.48 28.88 13.58
CA GLU A 383 -1.31 27.68 13.51
C GLU A 383 -2.67 27.89 14.18
N ALA A 384 -2.73 28.55 15.35
CA ALA A 384 -4.01 28.89 15.98
C ALA A 384 -4.89 29.80 15.11
N TYR A 385 -4.28 30.76 14.40
CA TYR A 385 -4.99 31.61 13.44
C TYR A 385 -5.41 30.86 12.18
N LEU A 386 -4.59 29.93 11.69
CA LEU A 386 -4.96 29.02 10.62
C LEU A 386 -6.22 28.25 11.02
N ALA A 387 -6.22 27.56 12.16
CA ALA A 387 -7.38 26.81 12.66
C ALA A 387 -8.67 27.64 12.71
N ALA A 388 -8.59 28.84 13.31
CA ALA A 388 -9.73 29.74 13.43
C ALA A 388 -10.24 30.22 12.05
N THR A 389 -9.32 30.49 11.12
CA THR A 389 -9.64 30.92 9.76
C THR A 389 -10.26 29.77 8.97
N SER A 390 -9.69 28.57 9.05
CA SER A 390 -10.21 27.34 8.42
C SER A 390 -11.64 27.06 8.86
N GLN A 391 -11.91 27.12 10.17
CA GLN A 391 -13.25 26.94 10.72
C GLN A 391 -14.25 27.97 10.20
N SER A 392 -13.84 29.25 10.08
CA SER A 392 -14.71 30.30 9.57
C SER A 392 -15.03 30.15 8.08
N LEU A 393 -14.13 29.55 7.30
CA LEU A 393 -14.28 29.33 5.86
C LEU A 393 -14.96 27.98 5.55
N GLY A 394 -15.01 27.06 6.52
CA GLY A 394 -15.34 25.65 6.25
C GLY A 394 -14.25 24.97 5.42
N ALA A 395 -13.00 25.42 5.56
CA ALA A 395 -11.84 24.88 4.86
C ALA A 395 -11.11 23.84 5.71
N THR A 396 -10.50 22.85 5.08
CA THR A 396 -9.64 21.86 5.75
C THR A 396 -8.21 22.40 5.88
N PRO A 397 -7.64 22.52 7.10
CA PRO A 397 -6.26 22.94 7.27
C PRO A 397 -5.29 21.83 6.85
N LEU A 398 -4.35 22.16 5.95
CA LEU A 398 -3.33 21.26 5.42
C LEU A 398 -1.97 21.52 6.05
N SER A 399 -1.24 20.44 6.32
CA SER A 399 0.15 20.45 6.73
C SER A 399 1.05 20.43 5.52
N THR A 400 2.20 21.07 5.64
CA THR A 400 3.24 21.12 4.59
C THR A 400 4.44 20.25 4.90
N LEU A 401 4.35 19.41 5.95
CA LEU A 401 5.42 18.49 6.32
C LEU A 401 5.50 17.33 5.32
N ASP A 402 6.72 17.07 4.86
CA ASP A 402 7.08 15.91 4.02
C ASP A 402 7.57 14.72 4.87
N LYS A 403 7.69 13.53 4.26
CA LYS A 403 8.10 12.30 4.95
C LYS A 403 9.49 12.44 5.59
N THR A 404 10.43 13.11 4.93
CA THR A 404 11.78 13.35 5.46
C THR A 404 11.74 14.23 6.72
N GLU A 405 10.92 15.29 6.74
CA GLU A 405 10.73 16.13 7.92
C GLU A 405 10.10 15.36 9.07
N LEU A 406 9.11 14.52 8.79
CA LEU A 406 8.47 13.69 9.80
C LEU A 406 9.42 12.61 10.35
N ALA A 407 10.28 12.04 9.51
CA ALA A 407 11.24 11.01 9.87
C ALA A 407 12.36 11.56 10.76
N ILE A 408 13.07 12.60 10.29
CA ILE A 408 14.34 13.07 10.89
C ILE A 408 14.42 14.58 11.09
N GLY A 409 13.36 15.29 10.73
CA GLY A 409 13.31 16.75 10.67
C GLY A 409 13.68 17.43 11.98
N ARG A 410 14.08 18.70 11.83
CA ARG A 410 14.47 19.53 12.96
C ARG A 410 13.20 20.11 13.60
N SER A 411 13.24 20.11 14.92
CA SER A 411 12.56 21.04 15.83
C SER A 411 11.35 20.49 16.59
N HIS A 412 11.39 20.80 17.89
CA HIS A 412 10.29 21.25 18.73
C HIS A 412 9.05 21.62 17.90
N LEU A 413 8.14 20.67 17.72
CA LEU A 413 6.97 20.88 16.88
C LEU A 413 5.96 21.72 17.66
N ALA A 414 5.67 22.91 17.14
CA ALA A 414 4.51 23.68 17.57
C ALA A 414 3.24 22.81 17.44
N PRO A 415 2.20 23.07 18.25
CA PRO A 415 0.87 22.57 17.96
C PRO A 415 0.48 22.94 16.52
N MET A 416 -0.03 21.97 15.76
CA MET A 416 -0.45 22.18 14.37
C MET A 416 -1.96 22.21 14.30
N ALA A 417 -2.52 23.12 13.50
CA ALA A 417 -3.94 23.12 13.18
C ALA A 417 -4.29 22.06 12.14
N ALA A 418 -3.34 21.76 11.26
CA ALA A 418 -3.53 20.82 10.17
C ALA A 418 -3.79 19.40 10.67
N GLN A 419 -4.89 18.81 10.20
CA GLN A 419 -5.28 17.43 10.48
C GLN A 419 -4.90 16.48 9.34
N PHE A 420 -4.53 17.03 8.18
CA PHE A 420 -4.21 16.27 6.98
C PHE A 420 -2.89 16.75 6.36
N MET A 421 -2.04 15.81 5.94
CA MET A 421 -0.68 16.05 5.46
C MET A 421 -0.50 15.42 4.08
N PRO A 422 -0.79 16.16 2.98
CA PRO A 422 -0.75 15.59 1.64
C PRO A 422 0.63 15.04 1.25
N LEU A 423 1.72 15.64 1.75
CA LEU A 423 3.09 15.21 1.48
C LEU A 423 3.67 14.31 2.59
N GLY A 424 2.88 13.95 3.61
CA GLY A 424 3.40 13.28 4.81
C GLY A 424 4.04 11.92 4.54
N ASP A 425 3.73 11.31 3.39
CA ASP A 425 4.31 10.05 2.92
C ASP A 425 5.14 10.23 1.63
N VAL A 426 5.57 11.45 1.33
CA VAL A 426 6.43 11.77 0.18
C VAL A 426 7.79 12.24 0.68
N TYR A 427 8.87 11.56 0.28
CA TYR A 427 10.23 11.99 0.60
C TYR A 427 10.58 13.35 -0.04
N ARG A 428 11.41 14.15 0.64
CA ARG A 428 11.77 15.51 0.21
C ARG A 428 12.49 15.52 -1.14
N SER A 429 13.29 14.50 -1.43
CA SER A 429 13.88 14.30 -2.76
C SER A 429 12.82 14.19 -3.86
N ALA A 430 11.73 13.44 -3.61
CA ALA A 430 10.60 13.35 -4.52
C ALA A 430 9.84 14.68 -4.61
N VAL A 431 9.71 15.46 -3.52
CA VAL A 431 9.13 16.83 -3.56
C VAL A 431 9.91 17.74 -4.52
N VAL A 432 11.24 17.64 -4.58
CA VAL A 432 12.07 18.36 -5.56
C VAL A 432 11.72 17.94 -6.98
N ASP A 433 11.57 16.64 -7.23
CA ASP A 433 11.24 16.10 -8.55
C ASP A 433 9.82 16.50 -9.00
N LEU A 434 8.86 16.48 -8.08
CA LEU A 434 7.49 16.98 -8.30
C LEU A 434 7.49 18.47 -8.66
N ALA A 435 8.25 19.29 -7.93
CA ALA A 435 8.34 20.72 -8.21
C ALA A 435 8.92 21.01 -9.60
N ARG A 436 9.98 20.28 -10.01
CA ARG A 436 10.57 20.38 -11.35
C ARG A 436 9.60 19.96 -12.44
N MET A 437 8.99 18.79 -12.28
CA MET A 437 8.00 18.25 -13.21
C MET A 437 6.84 19.22 -13.40
N ARG A 438 6.25 19.71 -12.29
CA ARG A 438 5.12 20.62 -12.33
C ARG A 438 5.47 21.97 -12.96
N ASN A 439 6.68 22.48 -12.76
CA ASN A 439 7.17 23.70 -13.41
C ASN A 439 7.47 23.53 -14.91
N ALA A 440 7.85 22.33 -15.35
CA ALA A 440 8.03 22.03 -16.77
C ALA A 440 6.70 22.07 -17.54
N MET A 441 5.58 21.75 -16.88
CA MET A 441 4.22 21.87 -17.44
C MET A 441 3.72 23.32 -17.42
N SER A 442 3.84 23.99 -16.28
CA SER A 442 3.49 25.41 -16.14
C SER A 442 4.34 26.03 -15.00
N PRO A 443 5.13 27.08 -15.28
CA PRO A 443 6.08 27.64 -14.32
C PRO A 443 5.37 28.45 -13.22
N VAL A 444 5.01 27.77 -12.13
CA VAL A 444 4.35 28.37 -10.97
C VAL A 444 5.34 28.69 -9.85
N PHE A 445 6.37 27.87 -9.67
CA PHE A 445 7.42 28.08 -8.67
C PHE A 445 8.45 29.09 -9.21
N PRO A 446 8.74 30.19 -8.51
CA PRO A 446 9.77 31.15 -8.93
C PRO A 446 11.17 30.53 -9.05
N THR A 447 11.50 29.64 -8.11
CA THR A 447 12.74 28.87 -8.05
C THR A 447 12.43 27.50 -7.45
N VAL A 448 13.02 26.44 -8.01
CA VAL A 448 12.98 25.10 -7.42
C VAL A 448 14.31 24.84 -6.75
N SER A 449 14.38 25.11 -5.45
CA SER A 449 15.57 24.94 -4.62
C SER A 449 15.15 24.69 -3.19
N LEU A 450 15.87 23.82 -2.50
CA LEU A 450 15.68 23.61 -1.07
C LEU A 450 16.14 24.86 -0.31
N SER A 451 15.34 25.30 0.67
CA SER A 451 15.79 26.31 1.61
C SER A 451 16.78 25.69 2.61
N SER A 452 17.63 26.52 3.21
CA SER A 452 18.56 26.05 4.26
C SER A 452 17.86 25.44 5.49
N ARG A 453 16.55 25.70 5.67
CA ARG A 453 15.73 25.08 6.72
C ARG A 453 15.33 23.64 6.40
N GLU A 454 15.24 23.30 5.12
CA GLU A 454 14.84 21.99 4.61
C GLU A 454 16.01 21.04 4.43
N VAL A 455 17.24 21.48 4.70
CA VAL A 455 18.40 20.60 4.57
C VAL A 455 18.72 20.02 5.96
N PRO A 456 18.44 18.72 6.19
CA PRO A 456 18.58 18.13 7.52
C PRO A 456 20.04 18.11 7.95
N THR A 457 20.27 18.25 9.25
CA THR A 457 21.61 18.08 9.83
C THR A 457 21.65 16.79 10.62
N ILE A 458 22.56 15.91 10.24
CA ILE A 458 22.72 14.58 10.84
C ILE A 458 23.89 14.62 11.82
N GLY A 459 23.58 14.71 13.12
CA GLY A 459 24.58 14.73 14.18
C GLY A 459 25.65 15.82 13.99
N ARG A 460 26.92 15.39 13.92
CA ARG A 460 28.09 16.25 13.64
C ARG A 460 28.70 16.00 12.26
N LEU A 461 27.99 15.27 11.39
CA LEU A 461 28.52 14.93 10.07
C LEU A 461 28.71 16.20 9.24
N LEU A 462 29.86 16.28 8.57
CA LEU A 462 30.13 17.29 7.58
C LEU A 462 29.45 16.89 6.27
N ARG A 463 28.96 17.88 5.54
CA ARG A 463 28.31 17.70 4.24
C ARG A 463 29.31 17.85 3.08
N ASP A 464 30.60 17.68 3.37
CA ASP A 464 31.68 18.00 2.44
C ASP A 464 31.51 17.14 1.18
N GLY A 465 31.40 17.80 0.01
CA GLY A 465 31.18 17.13 -1.27
C GLY A 465 29.72 16.93 -1.68
N TYR A 466 28.74 17.21 -0.80
CA TYR A 466 27.32 17.16 -1.13
C TYR A 466 26.74 18.55 -1.46
N SER A 467 25.90 18.60 -2.49
CA SER A 467 24.95 19.71 -2.65
C SER A 467 23.79 19.55 -1.65
N ASP A 468 22.93 20.55 -1.52
CA ASP A 468 21.71 20.45 -0.70
C ASP A 468 20.80 19.30 -1.14
N GLU A 469 20.62 19.13 -2.45
CA GLU A 469 19.79 18.06 -2.99
C GLU A 469 20.44 16.69 -2.91
N SER A 470 21.74 16.56 -3.22
CA SER A 470 22.39 15.25 -3.13
C SER A 470 22.48 14.76 -1.69
N TRP A 471 22.62 15.69 -0.74
CA TRP A 471 22.55 15.37 0.69
C TRP A 471 21.17 14.83 1.10
N VAL A 472 20.09 15.51 0.68
CA VAL A 472 18.73 15.05 0.94
C VAL A 472 18.45 13.70 0.29
N ARG A 473 18.87 13.48 -0.96
CA ARG A 473 18.72 12.19 -1.62
C ARG A 473 19.44 11.05 -0.89
N ALA A 474 20.65 11.29 -0.41
CA ALA A 474 21.39 10.27 0.35
C ALA A 474 20.71 9.92 1.68
N ILE A 475 20.10 10.91 2.34
CA ILE A 475 19.31 10.69 3.56
C ILE A 475 18.04 9.89 3.24
N ASP A 476 17.29 10.32 2.22
CA ASP A 476 16.02 9.68 1.85
C ASP A 476 16.23 8.25 1.38
N ALA A 477 17.34 7.94 0.69
CA ALA A 477 17.71 6.57 0.32
C ALA A 477 17.91 5.68 1.56
N VAL A 478 18.69 6.13 2.56
CA VAL A 478 18.85 5.39 3.83
C VAL A 478 17.52 5.20 4.56
N LEU A 479 16.65 6.21 4.55
CA LEU A 479 15.31 6.08 5.12
C LEU A 479 14.48 5.05 4.36
N GLN A 480 14.55 5.06 3.02
CA GLN A 480 13.82 4.15 2.17
C GLN A 480 14.22 2.69 2.40
N ASP A 481 15.53 2.41 2.46
CA ASP A 481 16.01 1.05 2.73
C ASP A 481 15.55 0.55 4.11
N HIS A 482 15.54 1.44 5.10
CA HIS A 482 15.15 1.07 6.45
C HIS A 482 13.63 0.94 6.65
N VAL A 483 12.84 1.83 6.07
CA VAL A 483 11.39 1.95 6.32
C VAL A 483 10.58 1.12 5.33
N GLU A 484 10.83 1.26 4.03
CA GLU A 484 10.10 0.55 2.99
C GLU A 484 10.64 -0.87 2.80
N TRP A 485 11.96 -1.03 2.67
CA TRP A 485 12.58 -2.34 2.40
C TRP A 485 12.90 -3.15 3.66
N SER A 486 12.68 -2.57 4.85
CA SER A 486 12.91 -3.23 6.14
C SER A 486 14.34 -3.77 6.32
N HIS A 487 15.32 -3.20 5.61
CA HIS A 487 16.73 -3.59 5.76
C HIS A 487 17.25 -3.18 7.15
N SER A 488 18.02 -4.07 7.77
CA SER A 488 18.65 -3.76 9.05
C SER A 488 19.75 -2.72 8.87
N LEU A 489 20.12 -2.03 9.96
CA LEU A 489 21.24 -1.08 9.92
C LEU A 489 22.53 -1.75 9.43
N THR A 490 22.73 -3.02 9.76
CA THR A 490 23.90 -3.80 9.33
C THR A 490 23.87 -4.06 7.82
N ASP A 491 22.71 -4.43 7.26
CA ASP A 491 22.55 -4.70 5.83
C ASP A 491 22.81 -3.45 4.99
N ILE A 492 22.22 -2.31 5.37
CA ILE A 492 22.40 -1.01 4.67
C ILE A 492 23.88 -0.60 4.64
N VAL A 493 24.63 -0.87 5.71
CA VAL A 493 26.07 -0.59 5.75
C VAL A 493 26.87 -1.56 4.88
N HIS A 494 26.45 -2.83 4.77
CA HIS A 494 27.14 -3.86 3.99
C HIS A 494 26.93 -3.74 2.48
N GLU A 495 25.85 -3.11 2.03
CA GLU A 495 25.67 -2.81 0.60
C GLU A 495 26.74 -1.83 0.06
N ASP A 496 27.50 -1.17 0.95
CA ASP A 496 28.59 -0.24 0.61
C ASP A 496 28.16 0.95 -0.28
N VAL A 497 26.85 1.25 -0.33
CA VAL A 497 26.27 2.38 -1.08
C VAL A 497 26.42 3.70 -0.32
N HIS A 498 26.30 3.66 1.00
CA HIS A 498 26.33 4.83 1.88
C HIS A 498 27.44 4.74 2.92
N GLU A 499 28.04 5.90 3.26
CA GLU A 499 29.01 5.95 4.35
C GLU A 499 28.37 5.49 5.66
N ARG A 500 28.99 4.53 6.36
CA ARG A 500 28.51 4.02 7.66
C ARG A 500 28.09 5.13 8.63
N SER A 501 28.87 6.22 8.69
CA SER A 501 28.60 7.33 9.59
C SER A 501 27.30 8.07 9.26
N LEU A 502 26.94 8.16 7.98
CA LEU A 502 25.66 8.69 7.51
C LEU A 502 24.51 7.77 7.92
N VAL A 503 24.64 6.47 7.65
CA VAL A 503 23.62 5.47 7.98
C VAL A 503 23.30 5.48 9.48
N GLU A 504 24.32 5.31 10.33
CA GLU A 504 24.17 5.35 11.79
C GLU A 504 23.54 6.67 12.26
N GLY A 505 23.94 7.80 11.64
CA GLY A 505 23.42 9.12 11.98
C GLY A 505 21.94 9.32 11.62
N VAL A 506 21.54 8.87 10.43
CA VAL A 506 20.16 8.97 9.92
C VAL A 506 19.24 8.07 10.74
N ILE A 507 19.60 6.80 10.95
CA ILE A 507 18.81 5.88 11.77
C ILE A 507 18.66 6.44 13.19
N ALA A 508 19.75 6.86 13.84
CA ALA A 508 19.64 7.45 15.17
C ALA A 508 18.76 8.71 15.22
N ALA A 509 18.71 9.52 14.15
CA ALA A 509 17.79 10.65 14.04
C ALA A 509 16.33 10.21 13.88
N TYR A 510 16.09 9.19 13.06
CA TYR A 510 14.80 8.55 12.85
C TYR A 510 14.23 7.99 14.16
N GLU A 511 15.04 7.23 14.91
CA GLU A 511 14.63 6.63 16.18
C GLU A 511 14.27 7.69 17.23
N ARG A 512 15.09 8.75 17.36
CA ARG A 512 14.78 9.88 18.26
C ARG A 512 13.51 10.62 17.88
N GLY A 513 13.00 10.44 16.66
CA GLY A 513 11.80 11.05 16.11
C GLY A 513 10.49 10.40 16.50
N GLU A 514 10.51 9.19 17.08
CA GLU A 514 9.31 8.36 17.26
C GLU A 514 8.17 9.09 17.99
N ALA A 515 8.45 9.60 19.19
CA ALA A 515 7.46 10.32 19.99
C ALA A 515 6.90 11.59 19.32
N ARG A 516 7.61 12.15 18.33
CA ARG A 516 7.17 13.34 17.60
C ARG A 516 6.23 12.99 16.44
N ARG A 517 6.41 11.81 15.84
CA ARG A 517 5.54 11.28 14.78
C ARG A 517 4.19 10.86 15.34
N LEU A 518 4.17 10.30 16.55
CA LEU A 518 2.94 9.97 17.25
C LEU A 518 2.12 11.23 17.55
N GLY A 519 0.83 11.17 17.26
CA GLY A 519 -0.10 12.29 17.44
C GLY A 519 -0.09 13.33 16.31
N ARG A 520 0.56 13.05 15.17
CA ARG A 520 0.40 13.84 13.95
C ARG A 520 -0.88 13.44 13.20
N GLY A 521 -1.33 14.32 12.31
CA GLY A 521 -2.52 14.11 11.49
C GLY A 521 -2.38 12.95 10.50
N LEU A 522 -3.42 12.74 9.71
CA LEU A 522 -3.41 11.71 8.65
C LEU A 522 -2.57 12.19 7.46
N CYS A 523 -1.90 11.28 6.76
CA CYS A 523 -1.19 11.58 5.50
C CYS A 523 -1.79 10.76 4.35
N LEU A 524 -1.62 11.23 3.12
CA LEU A 524 -1.91 10.39 1.95
C LEU A 524 -0.87 9.28 1.88
N MET A 525 -1.33 8.03 1.78
CA MET A 525 -0.47 6.86 1.64
C MET A 525 -0.08 6.73 0.18
N VAL A 526 1.21 6.87 -0.10
CA VAL A 526 1.79 6.80 -1.46
C VAL A 526 3.14 6.11 -1.45
N SER A 527 3.40 5.29 -0.43
CA SER A 527 4.53 4.38 -0.34
C SER A 527 4.09 3.03 0.21
N THR A 528 4.91 2.00 0.04
CA THR A 528 4.64 0.65 0.57
C THR A 528 4.48 0.64 2.09
N THR A 529 5.29 1.43 2.79
CA THR A 529 5.29 1.51 4.25
C THR A 529 5.31 2.96 4.72
N THR A 530 4.25 3.38 5.42
CA THR A 530 4.22 4.72 6.02
C THR A 530 5.07 4.78 7.28
N LEU A 531 5.41 6.00 7.73
CA LEU A 531 6.05 6.18 9.04
C LEU A 531 5.14 5.78 10.22
N TYR A 532 3.84 5.66 9.99
CA TYR A 532 2.89 5.13 10.98
C TYR A 532 2.96 3.60 11.03
N ASP A 533 3.22 2.93 9.92
CA ASP A 533 3.32 1.47 9.92
C ASP A 533 4.69 1.03 10.48
N ALA A 534 5.76 1.79 10.19
CA ALA A 534 7.12 1.55 10.70
C ALA A 534 7.38 2.05 12.14
N ARG A 535 6.34 2.13 12.97
CA ARG A 535 6.44 2.66 14.35
C ARG A 535 7.28 1.78 15.26
N ARG A 536 7.88 2.42 16.27
CA ARG A 536 8.63 1.77 17.35
C ARG A 536 7.99 2.04 18.70
N PRO A 537 8.13 1.13 19.68
CA PRO A 537 7.63 1.39 21.02
C PRO A 537 8.30 2.63 21.63
N LEU A 538 7.49 3.55 22.16
CA LEU A 538 7.93 4.88 22.64
C LEU A 538 9.04 4.86 23.70
N THR A 539 8.99 3.87 24.59
CA THR A 539 9.91 3.73 25.72
C THR A 539 10.97 2.65 25.47
N LEU A 540 11.15 2.24 24.21
CA LEU A 540 12.17 1.28 23.84
C LEU A 540 13.56 1.92 23.99
N ALA A 541 14.31 1.45 24.99
CA ALA A 541 15.68 1.89 25.22
C ALA A 541 16.70 1.20 24.29
N TRP A 542 16.26 0.20 23.53
CA TRP A 542 17.12 -0.52 22.59
C TRP A 542 17.40 0.33 21.35
N HIS A 543 18.67 0.40 20.97
CA HIS A 543 19.16 1.05 19.77
C HIS A 543 19.85 0.02 18.89
N ASP A 544 19.55 0.08 17.60
CA ASP A 544 20.23 -0.77 16.64
C ASP A 544 21.71 -0.35 16.48
N HIS A 545 22.57 -1.28 16.11
CA HIS A 545 23.99 -1.03 15.89
C HIS A 545 24.56 -1.98 14.85
N VAL A 546 25.55 -1.52 14.08
CA VAL A 546 26.24 -2.37 13.09
C VAL A 546 26.92 -3.51 13.82
N ARG A 547 26.59 -4.74 13.44
CA ARG A 547 27.24 -5.95 13.96
C ARG A 547 28.55 -6.17 13.20
N GLN A 548 29.65 -6.36 13.94
CA GLN A 548 30.96 -6.63 13.33
C GLN A 548 31.17 -8.14 13.19
N GLY A 549 30.64 -8.72 12.12
CA GLY A 549 30.97 -10.07 11.68
C GLY A 549 31.79 -10.01 10.40
N SER A 550 33.00 -10.55 10.39
CA SER A 550 33.73 -10.87 9.16
C SER A 550 33.10 -12.03 8.37
N ASP A 551 32.01 -12.58 8.89
CA ASP A 551 31.23 -13.68 8.33
C ASP A 551 29.74 -13.43 8.68
N PRO A 552 28.88 -13.09 7.70
CA PRO A 552 27.44 -12.87 7.90
C PRO A 552 26.74 -14.06 8.57
N GLN A 553 27.28 -15.29 8.44
CA GLN A 553 26.74 -16.48 9.09
C GLN A 553 27.04 -16.54 10.59
N ALA A 554 28.09 -15.86 11.08
CA ALA A 554 28.51 -15.94 12.48
C ALA A 554 27.65 -15.09 13.44
N ASP A 555 26.92 -14.10 12.92
CA ASP A 555 26.01 -13.23 13.70
C ASP A 555 24.52 -13.50 13.42
N SER A 556 24.21 -14.59 12.73
CA SER A 556 22.83 -15.02 12.49
C SER A 556 22.16 -15.51 13.77
N ILE A 557 20.82 -15.46 13.79
CA ILE A 557 20.03 -16.07 14.86
C ILE A 557 20.39 -17.56 15.01
N GLU A 558 20.64 -18.24 13.89
CA GLU A 558 21.04 -19.66 13.86
C GLU A 558 22.35 -19.91 14.62
N SER A 559 23.37 -19.06 14.44
CA SER A 559 24.64 -19.18 15.16
C SER A 559 24.50 -18.89 16.66
N VAL A 560 23.60 -17.98 17.04
CA VAL A 560 23.28 -17.70 18.44
C VAL A 560 22.60 -18.92 19.07
N LEU A 561 21.69 -19.56 18.33
CA LEU A 561 21.01 -20.77 18.78
C LEU A 561 21.95 -21.97 18.90
N GLU A 562 22.92 -22.10 17.99
CA GLU A 562 24.00 -23.09 18.11
C GLU A 562 24.76 -22.92 19.42
N ARG A 563 25.24 -21.70 19.70
CA ARG A 563 25.97 -21.39 20.93
C ARG A 563 25.13 -21.62 22.18
N LEU A 564 23.84 -21.29 22.15
CA LEU A 564 22.92 -21.54 23.26
C LEU A 564 22.74 -23.04 23.49
N THR A 565 22.54 -23.81 22.42
CA THR A 565 22.38 -25.28 22.47
C THR A 565 23.64 -25.95 23.04
N GLU A 566 24.82 -25.54 22.57
CA GLU A 566 26.10 -26.03 23.10
C GLU A 566 26.26 -25.70 24.60
N SER A 567 25.85 -24.50 25.03
CA SER A 567 25.93 -24.08 26.44
C SER A 567 24.98 -24.87 27.35
N ILE A 568 23.81 -25.27 26.84
CA ILE A 568 22.82 -26.08 27.56
C ILE A 568 23.33 -27.54 27.65
N GLY A 569 23.86 -28.08 26.55
CA GLY A 569 24.45 -29.42 26.51
C GLY A 569 25.67 -29.58 27.42
N ALA A 570 26.45 -28.52 27.63
CA ALA A 570 27.60 -28.53 28.55
C ALA A 570 27.23 -28.64 30.05
N ARG A 571 25.95 -28.55 30.42
CA ARG A 571 25.47 -28.73 31.80
C ARG A 571 24.97 -30.15 32.11
N GLY A 572 24.76 -31.00 31.09
CA GLY A 572 24.34 -32.40 31.26
C GLY A 572 25.55 -33.33 31.34
N ASP A 573 25.89 -33.81 32.54
CA ASP A 573 27.00 -34.76 32.69
C ASP A 573 26.54 -36.18 32.28
N GLY A 574 26.79 -36.55 31.01
CA GLY A 574 26.55 -37.90 30.48
C GLY A 574 25.91 -37.95 29.08
N ARG A 575 26.03 -39.12 28.41
CA ARG A 575 25.51 -39.39 27.05
C ARG A 575 24.01 -39.08 26.87
N GLN A 576 23.21 -39.27 27.91
CA GLN A 576 21.78 -38.96 27.91
C GLN A 576 21.50 -37.45 27.89
N GLY A 577 22.31 -36.64 28.57
CA GLY A 577 22.16 -35.18 28.57
C GLY A 577 22.56 -34.54 27.24
N GLN A 578 23.42 -35.19 26.45
CA GLN A 578 23.75 -34.75 25.09
C GLN A 578 22.61 -35.01 24.09
N GLU A 579 21.97 -36.18 24.13
CA GLU A 579 20.83 -36.50 23.26
C GLU A 579 19.60 -35.61 23.56
N GLU A 580 19.31 -35.36 24.84
CA GLU A 580 18.23 -34.45 25.25
C GLU A 580 18.53 -32.98 24.87
N ALA A 581 19.80 -32.55 24.93
CA ALA A 581 20.20 -31.20 24.53
C ALA A 581 20.13 -31.00 23.01
N GLU A 582 20.48 -32.02 22.22
CA GLU A 582 20.33 -32.01 20.75
C GLU A 582 18.85 -31.96 20.35
N GLN A 583 17.98 -32.75 20.99
CA GLN A 583 16.53 -32.69 20.76
C GLN A 583 15.94 -31.33 21.14
N SER A 584 16.32 -30.78 22.29
CA SER A 584 15.87 -29.45 22.74
C SER A 584 16.35 -28.34 21.80
N GLY A 585 17.58 -28.45 21.27
CA GLY A 585 18.12 -27.51 20.28
C GLY A 585 17.38 -27.56 18.94
N LEU A 586 17.03 -28.76 18.47
CA LEU A 586 16.20 -28.97 17.28
C LEU A 586 14.79 -28.41 17.46
N GLU A 587 14.17 -28.65 18.61
CA GLU A 587 12.83 -28.15 18.94
C GLU A 587 12.81 -26.63 19.08
N MET A 588 13.85 -26.03 19.66
CA MET A 588 14.00 -24.58 19.75
C MET A 588 14.26 -23.95 18.38
N ARG A 589 15.06 -24.58 17.51
CA ARG A 589 15.22 -24.14 16.11
C ARG A 589 13.90 -24.21 15.33
N ARG A 590 13.12 -25.28 15.50
CA ARG A 590 11.79 -25.41 14.87
C ARG A 590 10.84 -24.34 15.37
N THR A 591 10.78 -24.14 16.69
CA THR A 591 9.96 -23.09 17.31
C THR A 591 10.37 -21.69 16.84
N LEU A 592 11.66 -21.42 16.66
CA LEU A 592 12.14 -20.12 16.20
C LEU A 592 12.03 -19.92 14.70
N SER A 593 12.17 -20.97 13.89
CA SER A 593 11.78 -20.92 12.48
C SER A 593 10.29 -20.61 12.39
N PHE A 594 9.46 -21.32 13.14
CA PHE A 594 8.03 -21.06 13.20
C PHE A 594 7.73 -19.63 13.68
N LEU A 595 8.40 -19.13 14.72
CA LEU A 595 8.23 -17.74 15.19
C LEU A 595 8.77 -16.71 14.20
N ARG A 596 9.82 -17.01 13.43
CA ARG A 596 10.32 -16.17 12.34
C ARG A 596 9.30 -16.15 11.21
N ASP A 597 8.84 -17.30 10.77
CA ASP A 597 7.85 -17.44 9.69
C ASP A 597 6.49 -16.84 10.13
N PHE A 598 6.18 -16.89 11.43
CA PHE A 598 5.04 -16.22 12.05
C PHE A 598 5.26 -14.72 12.21
N ALA A 599 6.45 -14.24 12.57
CA ALA A 599 6.73 -12.80 12.69
C ALA A 599 6.82 -12.12 11.32
N VAL A 600 7.32 -12.83 10.31
CA VAL A 600 7.32 -12.42 8.90
C VAL A 600 5.90 -12.60 8.31
N GLY A 601 5.03 -13.40 8.94
CA GLY A 601 3.64 -13.67 8.50
C GLY A 601 2.56 -13.05 9.39
N GLY A 602 2.97 -12.26 10.38
CA GLY A 602 2.15 -11.90 11.54
C GLY A 602 2.19 -10.40 11.81
N ALA A 603 2.00 -9.64 10.74
CA ALA A 603 1.42 -8.31 10.72
C ALA A 603 0.98 -8.06 9.28
N PHE A 604 -0.25 -7.58 9.09
CA PHE A 604 -0.82 -7.22 7.79
C PHE A 604 0.16 -6.32 6.99
N GLY A 605 0.85 -6.92 6.03
CA GLY A 605 1.74 -6.28 5.08
C GLY A 605 2.13 -7.30 4.01
N PRO A 606 2.08 -6.97 2.71
CA PRO A 606 2.49 -7.89 1.66
C PRO A 606 3.99 -8.22 1.83
N ARG A 607 4.33 -9.52 1.79
CA ARG A 607 5.72 -9.95 1.73
C ARG A 607 6.28 -9.60 0.35
N HIS A 608 7.52 -9.12 0.31
CA HIS A 608 8.26 -8.97 -0.93
C HIS A 608 9.07 -10.25 -1.23
N PRO A 609 9.28 -10.59 -2.51
CA PRO A 609 10.09 -11.75 -2.89
C PRO A 609 11.58 -11.49 -2.59
N GLU A 610 12.22 -12.44 -1.90
CA GLU A 610 13.69 -12.48 -1.81
C GLU A 610 14.31 -12.85 -3.17
N PRO A 611 15.52 -12.37 -3.49
CA PRO A 611 16.25 -12.80 -4.67
C PRO A 611 16.89 -14.19 -4.47
N ASP A 612 16.49 -15.14 -5.31
CA ASP A 612 17.18 -16.41 -5.66
C ASP A 612 18.12 -17.04 -4.61
N SER A 613 17.60 -17.97 -3.79
CA SER A 613 18.40 -19.14 -3.38
C SER A 613 17.54 -20.36 -2.96
N PHE A 614 17.51 -21.38 -3.82
CA PHE A 614 16.97 -22.72 -3.52
C PHE A 614 18.00 -23.59 -2.79
N ALA A 615 17.60 -24.23 -1.67
CA ALA A 615 18.09 -25.56 -1.27
C ALA A 615 17.24 -26.17 -0.13
N GLY A 616 16.41 -27.17 -0.45
CA GLY A 616 15.55 -27.86 0.52
C GLY A 616 16.22 -28.99 1.32
N ARG A 617 15.52 -29.44 2.38
CA ARG A 617 15.52 -30.84 2.86
C ARG A 617 14.36 -31.11 3.82
N ALA A 618 13.47 -32.00 3.40
CA ALA A 618 12.34 -32.56 4.15
C ALA A 618 12.76 -33.56 5.24
N MET A 619 11.92 -33.72 6.29
CA MET A 619 11.69 -34.99 7.00
C MET A 619 10.40 -34.92 7.86
N GLY A 620 9.56 -35.95 7.74
CA GLY A 620 8.16 -36.06 8.19
C GLY A 620 7.87 -36.46 9.67
N PRO A 621 6.64 -36.93 9.96
CA PRO A 621 5.89 -36.58 11.19
C PRO A 621 5.78 -37.71 12.22
N ASP A 622 5.38 -37.37 13.46
CA ASP A 622 4.61 -38.28 14.31
C ASP A 622 3.89 -37.57 15.49
N ALA A 623 2.68 -38.07 15.75
CA ALA A 623 1.89 -38.06 16.99
C ALA A 623 0.94 -36.87 17.31
N ALA A 624 -0.33 -37.13 16.97
CA ALA A 624 -1.58 -36.49 17.37
C ALA A 624 -1.89 -36.43 18.88
N SER A 625 -2.77 -35.50 19.26
CA SER A 625 -4.11 -35.72 19.90
C SER A 625 -4.43 -34.78 21.07
N GLY A 626 -5.66 -34.24 21.08
CA GLY A 626 -6.33 -33.76 22.30
C GLY A 626 -7.25 -32.55 22.13
N ASP A 627 -8.56 -32.80 22.06
CA ASP A 627 -9.64 -31.86 22.40
C ASP A 627 -9.36 -31.13 23.72
N ASP A 628 -9.62 -29.82 23.81
CA ASP A 628 -10.57 -29.31 24.81
C ASP A 628 -10.97 -27.85 24.57
N SER A 629 -12.28 -27.63 24.57
CA SER A 629 -12.94 -26.34 24.70
C SER A 629 -12.68 -25.75 26.10
N GLY A 630 -11.97 -24.63 26.20
CA GLY A 630 -11.83 -23.94 27.48
C GLY A 630 -11.02 -22.66 27.38
N VAL A 631 -11.63 -21.54 27.76
CA VAL A 631 -10.99 -20.22 27.90
C VAL A 631 -9.69 -20.36 28.70
N ALA A 632 -8.55 -20.09 28.05
CA ALA A 632 -7.22 -20.26 28.63
C ALA A 632 -6.96 -19.24 29.76
N CYS A 633 -6.81 -19.72 30.99
CA CYS A 633 -6.25 -18.97 32.11
C CYS A 633 -4.81 -19.43 32.37
N PHE A 634 -3.91 -18.49 32.66
CA PHE A 634 -2.52 -18.81 32.99
C PHE A 634 -2.41 -19.19 34.48
N ARG A 635 -1.79 -20.33 34.81
CA ARG A 635 -1.47 -20.70 36.21
C ARG A 635 0.00 -20.46 36.50
N ASP A 636 0.30 -19.69 37.56
CA ASP A 636 1.68 -19.49 38.01
C ASP A 636 2.25 -20.72 38.73
N SER A 637 3.55 -20.69 39.03
CA SER A 637 4.26 -21.79 39.71
C SER A 637 3.80 -22.05 41.16
N ALA A 638 2.95 -21.19 41.71
CA ALA A 638 2.28 -21.37 42.99
C ALA A 638 0.82 -21.88 42.84
N GLY A 639 0.36 -22.11 41.60
CA GLY A 639 -0.97 -22.65 41.28
C GLY A 639 -2.09 -21.62 41.26
N ASN A 640 -1.79 -20.31 41.27
CA ASN A 640 -2.81 -19.28 41.16
C ASN A 640 -3.20 -19.05 39.70
N GLU A 641 -4.50 -18.96 39.42
CA GLU A 641 -5.05 -18.65 38.10
C GLU A 641 -5.11 -17.14 37.89
N TRP A 642 -4.51 -16.68 36.80
CA TRP A 642 -4.53 -15.30 36.33
C TRP A 642 -5.23 -15.21 34.97
N PRO A 643 -6.14 -14.24 34.75
CA PRO A 643 -6.67 -13.96 33.42
C PRO A 643 -5.54 -13.51 32.48
N THR A 644 -5.64 -13.86 31.19
CA THR A 644 -4.61 -13.59 30.20
C THR A 644 -4.39 -12.09 29.99
N PRO A 645 -3.13 -11.62 29.84
CA PRO A 645 -2.81 -10.20 29.69
C PRO A 645 -3.16 -9.63 28.30
N PHE A 646 -3.86 -10.38 27.46
CA PHE A 646 -4.28 -9.99 26.11
C PHE A 646 -5.81 -9.84 25.98
N SER A 647 -6.55 -9.83 27.09
CA SER A 647 -7.87 -9.22 27.10
C SER A 647 -7.69 -7.73 27.39
N GLU A 648 -8.06 -6.89 26.41
CA GLU A 648 -7.88 -5.43 26.36
C GLU A 648 -6.52 -4.96 25.81
N ASN A 649 -6.43 -4.85 24.49
CA ASN A 649 -6.04 -3.63 23.76
C ASN A 649 -6.25 -3.77 22.26
#